data_AF-A0A1A0VS50-F1
#
_entry.id   AF-A0A1A0VS50-F1
#
_cell.length_a   1.000
_cell.length_b   1.000
_cell.length_c   1.000
_cell.angle_alpha   90.00
_cell.angle_beta   90.00
_cell.angle_gamma   90.00
#
_symmetry.space_group_name_H-M   'P 1'
#
loop_
_entity.id
_entity.type
_entity.pdbx_description
1 polymer ?
#
loop_
_entity_poly.entity_id
_entity_poly.type
_entity_poly.pdbx_seq_one_letter_code
_entity_poly.pdbx_strand_id
1 'polypeptide(L)'
;MLAAARRELSGSSTSAKTVAAKAQPAPTDATAWFQQAVYTPVHDGIQNWIDSDLGRQVDGAINTVAGSYVIGNGADGTAANPDGGAGGWLLGDGGDGWSSTAAGVGGGNGGTAGFLGDGGRGGDGGAGSDGGTGGTGGFLMGLGGAGGDGGDGVAGGAGGAGGEGGSATGLAFGIGGAGGDGGSGTDGGRGGDGGDGAALLGSGGDGGNAGDGGIGGASTRLAALGGAGGNGGLFGEHGTVGHYGTRADTPARGDTSLGTTGKWITDSEGRVVILHGVNMVYKVPPYEPSASGFSDDDAQFLADNGFNVVRLGINWAAVEPEPGVYDDEYLASIQQTVQTLNAHGVYVILDMHQDTYGTTFGGEGAPEWATQTGGLPNPILGFPLTQFLNPAEQHAWDAFWSNSAASDGVGLENHYAQTWQHVAYYFKDEPGVVGYEIMNEPYPGASQMLPTMFGSPFFSAQQLTPFYNQVDAAIRSADPNTTVYFEPDADTNLGFPVYLGTIDDPNSVLSYHAYDYVSLGPLGSFPNAQLISDNAQAYAAAHGIPAFMSEFGGSSDSARIIGSMDPADQHMFGWTEWSYTGVGDITTFAPPEEEALVYDPSLPPEGDNVNTANLKTLAQPYPQVTSGTPQSWSFDDGAFDYTYSTQRADGTGNFAAGSETTIATPAVQFPHGYQVTVTGGHVVSAPNTTKLVIASDEGASEVHVVVTANPDGSAVTTV
;
A
#
# COMPACT_ATOMS: atom_id res chain seq x y z
N MET A 1 16.68 49.92 -56.48
CA MET A 1 17.88 50.51 -57.10
C MET A 1 19.08 49.99 -56.31
N LEU A 2 19.66 48.87 -56.74
CA LEU A 2 20.87 48.77 -57.56
C LEU A 2 22.18 49.05 -56.79
N ALA A 3 22.95 47.96 -56.65
CA ALA A 3 24.40 47.84 -56.83
C ALA A 3 25.40 48.22 -55.71
N ALA A 4 26.24 47.21 -55.41
CA ALA A 4 27.70 47.24 -55.16
C ALA A 4 28.20 47.90 -53.86
N ALA A 5 29.14 47.31 -53.09
CA ALA A 5 30.31 46.49 -53.43
C ALA A 5 30.64 45.52 -52.26
N ARG A 6 31.01 44.23 -52.42
CA ARG A 6 32.32 43.65 -52.87
C ARG A 6 33.52 44.43 -52.31
N ARG A 7 34.46 43.89 -51.52
CA ARG A 7 35.25 42.65 -51.72
C ARG A 7 36.13 42.37 -50.48
N GLU A 8 36.34 41.07 -50.24
CA GLU A 8 37.59 40.42 -49.81
C GLU A 8 38.24 40.76 -48.46
N LEU A 9 38.16 39.80 -47.54
CA LEU A 9 39.35 39.12 -47.02
C LEU A 9 39.01 37.65 -46.72
N SER A 10 39.46 36.78 -47.61
CA SER A 10 39.43 35.33 -47.49
C SER A 10 40.51 34.85 -46.51
N GLY A 11 40.14 34.05 -45.53
CA GLY A 11 41.05 33.29 -44.69
C GLY A 11 40.41 31.95 -44.31
N SER A 12 40.96 30.88 -44.88
CA SER A 12 40.57 29.48 -44.71
C SER A 12 40.60 29.03 -43.25
N SER A 13 39.53 28.39 -42.76
CA SER A 13 39.67 27.20 -41.93
C SER A 13 38.39 26.35 -41.95
N THR A 14 38.64 25.05 -41.87
CA THR A 14 37.77 23.88 -41.94
C THR A 14 36.54 23.91 -41.03
N SER A 15 35.44 23.43 -41.59
CA SER A 15 34.16 23.15 -40.94
C SER A 15 34.33 22.21 -39.73
N ALA A 16 34.25 22.75 -38.51
CA ALA A 16 33.87 21.97 -37.34
C ALA A 16 32.34 21.92 -37.30
N LYS A 17 31.76 20.73 -37.49
CA LYS A 17 30.34 20.51 -37.21
C LYS A 17 30.13 20.76 -35.72
N THR A 18 29.48 21.86 -35.37
CA THR A 18 28.91 22.05 -34.03
C THR A 18 27.85 20.96 -33.86
N VAL A 19 28.12 19.97 -33.01
CA VAL A 19 27.07 19.11 -32.49
C VAL A 19 26.21 20.02 -31.64
N ALA A 20 24.99 20.29 -32.08
CA ALA A 20 24.03 21.02 -31.27
C ALA A 20 23.81 20.21 -29.99
N ALA A 21 24.17 20.79 -28.84
CA ALA A 21 23.79 20.26 -27.54
C ALA A 21 22.26 20.12 -27.55
N LYS A 22 21.76 18.92 -27.24
CA LYS A 22 20.33 18.73 -26.98
C LYS A 22 19.95 19.71 -25.87
N ALA A 23 18.93 20.54 -26.11
CA ALA A 23 18.34 21.33 -25.04
C ALA A 23 17.89 20.35 -23.96
N GLN A 24 18.46 20.48 -22.76
CA GLN A 24 17.99 19.75 -21.61
C GLN A 24 16.52 20.13 -21.35
N PRO A 25 15.66 19.16 -20.98
CA PRO A 25 14.27 19.46 -20.63
C PRO A 25 14.23 20.51 -19.51
N ALA A 26 13.15 21.29 -19.48
CA ALA A 26 12.93 22.25 -18.41
C ALA A 26 12.79 21.49 -17.07
N PRO A 27 13.34 22.02 -15.96
CA PRO A 27 13.16 21.41 -14.65
C PRO A 27 11.68 21.23 -14.31
N THR A 28 11.35 20.07 -13.74
CA THR A 28 10.00 19.68 -13.32
C THR A 28 9.63 20.23 -11.95
N ASP A 29 10.63 20.43 -11.08
CA ASP A 29 10.47 20.90 -9.70
C ASP A 29 11.67 21.77 -9.24
N ALA A 30 11.64 22.18 -7.96
CA ALA A 30 12.67 23.03 -7.36
C ALA A 30 14.02 22.33 -7.18
N THR A 31 14.01 21.03 -6.90
CA THR A 31 15.23 20.20 -6.74
C THR A 31 15.91 20.02 -8.09
N ALA A 32 15.18 19.64 -9.14
CA ALA A 32 15.67 19.54 -10.51
C ALA A 32 16.20 20.89 -11.02
N TRP A 33 15.55 22.00 -10.67
CA TRP A 33 16.03 23.33 -11.04
C TRP A 33 17.36 23.65 -10.35
N PHE A 34 17.47 23.37 -9.04
CA PHE A 34 18.69 23.61 -8.28
C PHE A 34 19.85 22.76 -8.80
N GLN A 35 19.58 21.48 -9.12
CA GLN A 35 20.56 20.58 -9.72
C GLN A 35 21.14 21.18 -11.00
N GLN A 36 20.27 21.58 -11.93
CA GLN A 36 20.69 22.06 -13.25
C GLN A 36 21.34 23.46 -13.21
N ALA A 37 20.78 24.36 -12.40
CA ALA A 37 21.17 25.77 -12.41
C ALA A 37 22.30 26.11 -11.43
N VAL A 38 22.45 25.34 -10.35
CA VAL A 38 23.38 25.65 -9.25
C VAL A 38 24.38 24.53 -9.04
N TYR A 39 23.92 23.31 -8.76
CA TYR A 39 24.82 22.23 -8.38
C TYR A 39 25.74 21.81 -9.53
N THR A 40 25.18 21.45 -10.68
CA THR A 40 25.95 20.94 -11.84
C THR A 40 27.06 21.91 -12.27
N PRO A 41 26.82 23.23 -12.43
CA PRO A 41 27.90 24.15 -12.79
C PRO A 41 28.99 24.30 -11.73
N VAL A 42 28.64 24.19 -10.44
CA VAL A 42 29.59 24.25 -9.32
C VAL A 42 30.44 22.99 -9.29
N HIS A 43 29.80 21.82 -9.37
CA HIS A 43 30.45 20.51 -9.45
C HIS A 43 31.38 20.42 -10.67
N ASP A 44 30.90 20.74 -11.87
CA ASP A 44 31.72 20.78 -13.09
C ASP A 44 32.94 21.70 -12.93
N GLY A 45 32.78 22.86 -12.27
CA GLY A 45 33.87 23.78 -12.00
C GLY A 45 34.93 23.19 -11.07
N ILE A 46 34.50 22.45 -10.05
CA ILE A 46 35.37 21.73 -9.12
C ILE A 46 36.10 20.60 -9.85
N GLN A 47 35.40 19.79 -10.64
CA GLN A 47 35.99 18.67 -11.38
C GLN A 47 37.03 19.15 -12.40
N ASN A 48 36.69 20.20 -13.17
CA ASN A 48 37.63 20.83 -14.09
C ASN A 48 38.88 21.39 -13.38
N TRP A 49 38.76 21.83 -12.11
CA TRP A 49 39.92 22.24 -11.31
C TRP A 49 40.76 21.04 -10.89
N ILE A 50 40.14 20.04 -10.26
CA ILE A 50 40.80 18.83 -9.74
C ILE A 50 41.60 18.13 -10.84
N ASP A 51 41.02 18.02 -12.04
CA ASP A 51 41.65 17.33 -13.17
C ASP A 51 42.69 18.17 -13.92
N SER A 52 42.75 19.47 -13.65
CA SER A 52 43.72 20.35 -14.31
C SER A 52 45.15 20.11 -13.83
N ASP A 53 46.14 20.32 -14.70
CA ASP A 53 47.56 20.18 -14.35
C ASP A 53 48.00 21.09 -13.19
N LEU A 54 47.38 22.26 -13.07
CA LEU A 54 47.64 23.20 -11.98
C LEU A 54 46.94 22.75 -10.70
N GLY A 55 45.67 22.35 -10.78
CA GLY A 55 44.89 21.84 -9.65
C GLY A 55 45.58 20.67 -9.00
N ARG A 56 45.93 19.63 -9.75
CA ARG A 56 46.66 18.45 -9.21
C ARG A 56 47.93 18.80 -8.43
N GLN A 57 48.69 19.81 -8.87
CA GLN A 57 49.88 20.26 -8.15
C GLN A 57 49.54 21.00 -6.85
N VAL A 58 48.56 21.91 -6.92
CA VAL A 58 48.11 22.71 -5.78
C VAL A 58 47.43 21.82 -4.74
N ASP A 59 46.50 20.98 -5.17
CA ASP A 59 45.76 20.03 -4.34
C ASP A 59 46.72 19.05 -3.66
N GLY A 60 47.71 18.52 -4.40
CA GLY A 60 48.76 17.70 -3.82
C GLY A 60 49.58 18.41 -2.73
N ALA A 61 49.88 19.70 -2.91
CA ALA A 61 50.55 20.50 -1.89
C ALA A 61 49.64 20.75 -0.68
N ILE A 62 48.35 21.05 -0.89
CA ILE A 62 47.35 21.22 0.16
C ILE A 62 47.23 19.93 0.98
N ASN A 63 47.04 18.79 0.33
CA ASN A 63 46.91 17.48 0.97
C ASN A 63 48.17 17.13 1.78
N THR A 64 49.36 17.42 1.22
CA THR A 64 50.64 17.20 1.93
C THR A 64 50.76 18.08 3.18
N VAL A 65 50.41 19.36 3.09
CA VAL A 65 50.46 20.29 4.22
C VAL A 65 49.43 19.94 5.29
N ALA A 66 48.23 19.52 4.87
CA ALA A 66 47.15 19.13 5.76
C ALA A 66 47.35 17.74 6.39
N GLY A 67 48.24 16.91 5.83
CA GLY A 67 48.46 15.53 6.27
C GLY A 67 47.23 14.63 6.09
N SER A 68 46.30 15.02 5.21
CA SER A 68 45.03 14.33 4.94
C SER A 68 44.62 14.51 3.48
N TYR A 69 43.67 13.69 3.01
CA TYR A 69 43.13 13.80 1.65
C TYR A 69 42.00 14.84 1.63
N VAL A 70 42.34 16.11 1.36
CA VAL A 70 41.42 17.25 1.46
C VAL A 70 40.68 17.49 0.15
N ILE A 71 41.41 17.51 -0.96
CA ILE A 71 40.90 17.79 -2.30
C ILE A 71 41.36 16.70 -3.26
N GLY A 72 40.43 16.14 -4.02
CA GLY A 72 40.70 15.16 -5.08
C GLY A 72 39.65 14.06 -5.12
N ASN A 73 39.49 13.44 -6.28
CA ASN A 73 38.55 12.34 -6.46
C ASN A 73 39.12 11.03 -5.90
N GLY A 74 38.21 10.17 -5.45
CA GLY A 74 38.52 8.80 -5.08
C GLY A 74 39.13 8.03 -6.24
N ALA A 75 39.98 7.06 -5.93
CA ALA A 75 40.51 6.16 -6.95
C ALA A 75 39.46 5.13 -7.33
N ASP A 76 39.24 4.91 -8.62
CA ASP A 76 38.36 3.83 -9.07
C ASP A 76 38.87 2.46 -8.62
N GLY A 77 37.91 1.60 -8.37
CA GLY A 77 38.09 0.19 -8.10
C GLY A 77 38.83 -0.52 -9.23
N THR A 78 39.50 -1.59 -8.85
CA THR A 78 40.21 -2.48 -9.76
C THR A 78 39.91 -3.92 -9.40
N ALA A 79 40.15 -4.87 -10.30
CA ALA A 79 40.02 -6.30 -9.98
C ALA A 79 40.78 -6.76 -8.71
N ALA A 80 41.83 -6.05 -8.29
CA ALA A 80 42.59 -6.36 -7.07
C ALA A 80 42.06 -5.66 -5.82
N ASN A 81 41.43 -4.49 -5.97
CA ASN A 81 40.79 -3.72 -4.90
C ASN A 81 39.49 -3.18 -5.50
N PRO A 82 38.40 -3.95 -5.45
CA PRO A 82 37.21 -3.70 -6.26
C PRO A 82 36.47 -2.43 -5.86
N ASP A 83 36.55 -2.01 -4.60
CA ASP A 83 35.84 -0.83 -4.13
C ASP A 83 36.52 0.47 -4.56
N GLY A 84 35.71 1.45 -4.91
CA GLY A 84 36.11 2.83 -5.14
C GLY A 84 36.58 3.51 -3.86
N GLY A 85 37.63 4.31 -3.96
CA GLY A 85 38.16 5.10 -2.86
C GLY A 85 37.26 6.29 -2.52
N ALA A 86 37.32 6.77 -1.28
CA ALA A 86 36.65 8.01 -0.89
C ALA A 86 37.29 9.24 -1.55
N GLY A 87 36.45 10.23 -1.88
CA GLY A 87 36.88 11.56 -2.29
C GLY A 87 37.54 12.33 -1.16
N GLY A 88 38.20 13.45 -1.50
CA GLY A 88 38.76 14.38 -0.53
C GLY A 88 37.67 14.96 0.37
N TRP A 89 37.90 15.00 1.68
CA TRP A 89 36.83 15.34 2.64
C TRP A 89 36.24 16.74 2.45
N LEU A 90 36.92 17.65 1.72
CA LEU A 90 36.40 18.98 1.38
C LEU A 90 35.79 19.01 -0.03
N LEU A 91 36.55 18.62 -1.05
CA LEU A 91 36.10 18.65 -2.45
C LEU A 91 36.56 17.37 -3.15
N GLY A 92 35.64 16.64 -3.73
CA GLY A 92 35.96 15.48 -4.55
C GLY A 92 34.85 14.44 -4.56
N ASP A 93 34.77 13.77 -5.69
CA ASP A 93 33.84 12.68 -5.92
C ASP A 93 34.42 11.38 -5.36
N GLY A 94 33.55 10.43 -5.04
CA GLY A 94 33.95 9.05 -4.82
C GLY A 94 34.46 8.40 -6.10
N GLY A 95 35.39 7.44 -5.96
CA GLY A 95 35.80 6.60 -7.09
C GLY A 95 34.74 5.57 -7.42
N ASP A 96 34.65 5.16 -8.69
CA ASP A 96 33.70 4.14 -9.11
C ASP A 96 34.14 2.76 -8.62
N GLY A 97 33.18 1.91 -8.27
CA GLY A 97 33.40 0.50 -8.02
C GLY A 97 33.77 -0.27 -9.28
N TRP A 98 34.55 -1.33 -9.15
CA TRP A 98 34.98 -2.15 -10.26
C TRP A 98 33.87 -3.09 -10.74
N SER A 99 33.50 -3.01 -12.01
CA SER A 99 32.58 -3.97 -12.64
C SER A 99 33.31 -5.28 -12.98
N SER A 100 32.78 -6.40 -12.49
CA SER A 100 33.32 -7.72 -12.75
C SER A 100 32.77 -8.32 -14.05
N THR A 101 33.65 -8.96 -14.82
CA THR A 101 33.24 -9.82 -15.95
C THR A 101 33.44 -11.31 -15.65
N ALA A 102 33.92 -11.64 -14.45
CA ALA A 102 34.18 -13.00 -14.02
C ALA A 102 32.96 -13.56 -13.27
N ALA A 103 32.48 -14.73 -13.67
CA ALA A 103 31.37 -15.40 -12.99
C ALA A 103 31.69 -15.67 -11.52
N GLY A 104 30.71 -15.45 -10.64
CA GLY A 104 30.87 -15.66 -9.20
C GLY A 104 31.67 -14.56 -8.47
N VAL A 105 31.93 -13.42 -9.13
CA VAL A 105 32.64 -12.28 -8.54
C VAL A 105 31.74 -11.06 -8.61
N GLY A 106 31.35 -10.54 -7.44
CA GLY A 106 30.52 -9.35 -7.31
C GLY A 106 31.22 -8.07 -7.77
N GLY A 107 30.42 -7.05 -8.00
CA GLY A 107 30.89 -5.70 -8.27
C GLY A 107 31.47 -5.05 -7.02
N GLY A 108 32.39 -4.11 -7.22
CA GLY A 108 32.92 -3.30 -6.12
C GLY A 108 31.97 -2.16 -5.73
N ASN A 109 32.02 -1.74 -4.48
CA ASN A 109 31.20 -0.62 -4.02
C ASN A 109 31.79 0.73 -4.50
N GLY A 110 30.92 1.70 -4.72
CA GLY A 110 31.29 3.07 -5.01
C GLY A 110 31.86 3.79 -3.79
N GLY A 111 32.80 4.71 -4.02
CA GLY A 111 33.40 5.52 -2.98
C GLY A 111 32.48 6.64 -2.50
N THR A 112 32.62 7.05 -1.24
CA THR A 112 31.87 8.19 -0.68
C THR A 112 32.49 9.52 -1.11
N ALA A 113 31.67 10.52 -1.41
CA ALA A 113 32.11 11.90 -1.64
C ALA A 113 32.51 12.63 -0.34
N GLY A 114 33.13 13.80 -0.49
CA GLY A 114 33.52 14.70 0.61
C GLY A 114 32.40 15.65 1.08
N PHE A 115 32.77 16.92 1.32
CA PHE A 115 31.80 17.95 1.69
C PHE A 115 30.99 18.46 0.49
N LEU A 116 31.63 18.62 -0.68
CA LEU A 116 30.96 18.73 -1.98
C LEU A 116 31.52 17.67 -2.93
N GLY A 117 30.63 16.93 -3.59
CA GLY A 117 30.97 15.93 -4.58
C GLY A 117 29.89 14.87 -4.74
N ASP A 118 30.03 14.08 -5.79
CA ASP A 118 29.15 12.96 -6.11
C ASP A 118 29.74 11.65 -5.60
N GLY A 119 28.87 10.76 -5.12
CA GLY A 119 29.27 9.40 -4.78
C GLY A 119 29.65 8.62 -6.03
N GLY A 120 30.64 7.73 -5.91
CA GLY A 120 31.04 6.87 -7.01
C GLY A 120 29.98 5.82 -7.33
N ARG A 121 29.88 5.39 -8.58
CA ARG A 121 28.94 4.33 -8.98
C ARG A 121 29.37 2.98 -8.40
N GLY A 122 28.43 2.12 -8.02
CA GLY A 122 28.69 0.70 -7.79
C GLY A 122 29.06 -0.02 -9.10
N GLY A 123 29.99 -0.98 -9.01
CA GLY A 123 30.37 -1.80 -10.14
C GLY A 123 29.35 -2.91 -10.41
N ASP A 124 29.15 -3.27 -11.67
CA ASP A 124 28.27 -4.40 -12.02
C ASP A 124 28.87 -5.75 -11.60
N GLY A 125 28.01 -6.67 -11.19
CA GLY A 125 28.37 -8.04 -10.83
C GLY A 125 28.68 -8.90 -12.06
N GLY A 126 29.66 -9.80 -11.92
CA GLY A 126 29.84 -10.87 -12.90
C GLY A 126 28.70 -11.88 -12.85
N ALA A 127 28.59 -12.76 -13.84
CA ALA A 127 27.48 -13.71 -13.94
C ALA A 127 27.20 -14.47 -12.61
N GLY A 128 25.95 -14.41 -12.14
CA GLY A 128 25.46 -14.99 -10.90
C GLY A 128 25.98 -14.30 -9.64
N SER A 129 26.31 -13.01 -9.70
CA SER A 129 26.85 -12.26 -8.56
C SER A 129 26.28 -10.86 -8.52
N ASP A 130 26.24 -10.31 -7.31
CA ASP A 130 25.57 -9.05 -7.04
C ASP A 130 26.37 -7.84 -7.57
N GLY A 131 25.65 -6.78 -7.88
CA GLY A 131 26.22 -5.47 -8.12
C GLY A 131 26.73 -4.83 -6.81
N GLY A 132 27.70 -3.92 -6.93
CA GLY A 132 28.19 -3.14 -5.80
C GLY A 132 27.25 -1.99 -5.46
N THR A 133 27.26 -1.54 -4.21
CA THR A 133 26.46 -0.39 -3.78
C THR A 133 27.04 0.92 -4.32
N GLY A 134 26.18 1.91 -4.54
CA GLY A 134 26.57 3.26 -4.87
C GLY A 134 27.16 4.01 -3.67
N GLY A 135 28.09 4.90 -3.93
CA GLY A 135 28.72 5.74 -2.91
C GLY A 135 27.81 6.88 -2.45
N THR A 136 27.97 7.32 -1.20
CA THR A 136 27.18 8.44 -0.67
C THR A 136 27.60 9.78 -1.28
N GLY A 137 26.63 10.65 -1.56
CA GLY A 137 26.86 12.02 -2.00
C GLY A 137 27.44 12.92 -0.89
N GLY A 138 27.91 14.10 -1.29
CA GLY A 138 28.60 15.04 -0.39
C GLY A 138 27.76 15.59 0.75
N PHE A 139 28.39 15.84 1.90
CA PHE A 139 27.71 16.25 3.14
C PHE A 139 26.97 17.60 3.05
N LEU A 140 27.46 18.56 2.25
CA LEU A 140 26.74 19.81 2.01
C LEU A 140 25.85 19.70 0.77
N MET A 141 26.45 19.30 -0.35
CA MET A 141 25.80 19.10 -1.64
C MET A 141 26.45 17.94 -2.38
N GLY A 142 25.64 17.05 -2.94
CA GLY A 142 26.13 15.94 -3.75
C GLY A 142 25.03 15.09 -4.35
N LEU A 143 25.37 14.32 -5.39
CA LEU A 143 24.53 13.24 -5.88
C LEU A 143 25.04 11.92 -5.30
N GLY A 144 24.11 11.00 -5.03
CA GLY A 144 24.45 9.62 -4.71
C GLY A 144 24.92 8.88 -5.94
N GLY A 145 25.88 7.97 -5.78
CA GLY A 145 26.28 7.07 -6.85
C GLY A 145 25.18 6.06 -7.14
N ALA A 146 24.96 5.70 -8.40
CA ALA A 146 24.04 4.61 -8.73
C ALA A 146 24.60 3.26 -8.28
N GLY A 147 23.73 2.32 -7.93
CA GLY A 147 24.09 0.92 -7.71
C GLY A 147 24.58 0.25 -8.99
N GLY A 148 25.38 -0.81 -8.84
CA GLY A 148 25.78 -1.67 -9.95
C GLY A 148 24.72 -2.70 -10.28
N ASP A 149 24.64 -3.12 -11.54
CA ASP A 149 23.68 -4.16 -11.94
C ASP A 149 24.14 -5.54 -11.45
N GLY A 150 23.19 -6.39 -11.08
CA GLY A 150 23.43 -7.79 -10.78
C GLY A 150 23.72 -8.59 -12.06
N GLY A 151 24.68 -9.51 -12.00
CA GLY A 151 25.04 -10.34 -13.14
C GLY A 151 24.02 -11.45 -13.40
N ASP A 152 23.67 -11.67 -14.66
CA ASP A 152 22.83 -12.80 -15.09
C ASP A 152 23.36 -14.15 -14.56
N GLY A 153 22.45 -15.05 -14.20
CA GLY A 153 22.75 -16.38 -13.73
C GLY A 153 23.57 -17.18 -14.74
N VAL A 154 24.53 -17.94 -14.22
CA VAL A 154 25.18 -19.00 -15.00
C VAL A 154 24.16 -20.09 -15.36
N ALA A 155 24.48 -20.98 -16.30
CA ALA A 155 23.53 -22.04 -16.69
C ALA A 155 23.02 -22.85 -15.47
N GLY A 156 21.72 -22.75 -15.20
CA GLY A 156 21.07 -23.37 -14.04
C GLY A 156 21.24 -22.65 -12.70
N GLY A 157 21.78 -21.42 -12.69
CA GLY A 157 21.95 -20.57 -11.52
C GLY A 157 21.03 -19.35 -11.52
N ALA A 158 20.82 -18.78 -10.33
CA ALA A 158 20.08 -17.54 -10.14
C ALA A 158 20.90 -16.32 -10.60
N GLY A 159 20.22 -15.24 -10.97
CA GLY A 159 20.84 -13.94 -11.17
C GLY A 159 21.25 -13.28 -9.85
N GLY A 160 22.26 -12.41 -9.91
CA GLY A 160 22.69 -11.60 -8.79
C GLY A 160 21.74 -10.43 -8.52
N ALA A 161 21.69 -9.96 -7.28
CA ALA A 161 20.94 -8.76 -6.92
C ALA A 161 21.61 -7.50 -7.49
N GLY A 162 20.80 -6.49 -7.79
CA GLY A 162 21.29 -5.14 -8.04
C GLY A 162 21.81 -4.50 -6.76
N GLY A 163 22.83 -3.67 -6.88
CA GLY A 163 23.37 -2.91 -5.76
C GLY A 163 22.45 -1.74 -5.39
N GLU A 164 22.41 -1.38 -4.11
CA GLU A 164 21.70 -0.19 -3.64
C GLU A 164 22.31 1.09 -4.23
N GLY A 165 21.47 2.09 -4.48
CA GLY A 165 21.90 3.45 -4.79
C GLY A 165 22.44 4.16 -3.54
N GLY A 166 23.47 4.97 -3.70
CA GLY A 166 24.03 5.74 -2.60
C GLY A 166 23.11 6.88 -2.17
N SER A 167 22.92 7.09 -0.87
CA SER A 167 22.16 8.24 -0.37
C SER A 167 22.94 9.55 -0.49
N ALA A 168 22.21 10.65 -0.63
CA ALA A 168 22.73 12.02 -0.71
C ALA A 168 22.02 12.93 0.30
N THR A 169 22.07 12.58 1.58
CA THR A 169 21.38 13.27 2.68
C THR A 169 22.06 14.59 3.09
N GLY A 170 22.61 15.34 2.13
CA GLY A 170 23.37 16.56 2.37
C GLY A 170 22.54 17.68 3.02
N LEU A 171 23.20 18.64 3.67
CA LEU A 171 22.51 19.71 4.40
C LEU A 171 21.71 20.68 3.51
N ALA A 172 22.17 20.91 2.28
CA ALA A 172 21.58 21.93 1.39
C ALA A 172 20.90 21.34 0.15
N PHE A 173 21.53 20.35 -0.48
CA PHE A 173 21.02 19.69 -1.68
C PHE A 173 21.55 18.27 -1.75
N GLY A 174 20.76 17.34 -2.27
CA GLY A 174 21.28 16.06 -2.69
C GLY A 174 20.21 15.12 -3.22
N ILE A 175 20.54 14.42 -4.30
CA ILE A 175 19.65 13.48 -4.96
C ILE A 175 20.26 12.09 -4.80
N GLY A 176 19.47 11.15 -4.30
CA GLY A 176 19.94 9.78 -4.15
C GLY A 176 20.26 9.10 -5.47
N GLY A 177 21.19 8.15 -5.44
CA GLY A 177 21.52 7.33 -6.61
C GLY A 177 20.42 6.32 -6.89
N ALA A 178 20.21 5.96 -8.15
CA ALA A 178 19.32 4.87 -8.51
C ALA A 178 19.90 3.52 -8.06
N GLY A 179 19.05 2.58 -7.68
CA GLY A 179 19.43 1.19 -7.48
C GLY A 179 19.77 0.49 -8.79
N GLY A 180 20.63 -0.54 -8.72
CA GLY A 180 20.99 -1.36 -9.86
C GLY A 180 19.91 -2.39 -10.22
N ASP A 181 19.82 -2.77 -11.49
CA ASP A 181 18.91 -3.83 -11.92
C ASP A 181 19.41 -5.21 -11.44
N GLY A 182 18.49 -6.11 -11.10
CA GLY A 182 18.78 -7.50 -10.79
C GLY A 182 19.06 -8.34 -12.06
N GLY A 183 19.97 -9.30 -11.95
CA GLY A 183 20.31 -10.20 -13.04
C GLY A 183 19.21 -11.24 -13.30
N SER A 184 19.06 -11.67 -14.56
CA SER A 184 18.11 -12.73 -14.92
C SER A 184 18.69 -14.12 -14.68
N GLY A 185 17.87 -15.13 -14.36
CA GLY A 185 18.38 -16.49 -14.10
C GLY A 185 17.30 -17.53 -13.87
N THR A 186 17.66 -18.66 -13.24
CA THR A 186 16.65 -19.64 -12.81
C THR A 186 15.66 -19.00 -11.85
N ASP A 187 16.20 -18.26 -10.89
CA ASP A 187 15.48 -17.22 -10.17
C ASP A 187 16.11 -15.87 -10.55
N GLY A 188 15.29 -14.84 -10.69
CA GLY A 188 15.76 -13.47 -10.88
C GLY A 188 16.47 -12.94 -9.63
N GLY A 189 17.40 -12.02 -9.84
CA GLY A 189 17.94 -11.17 -8.79
C GLY A 189 16.97 -10.05 -8.44
N ARG A 190 16.95 -9.62 -7.18
CA ARG A 190 16.19 -8.45 -6.75
C ARG A 190 16.83 -7.19 -7.33
N GLY A 191 16.02 -6.17 -7.60
CA GLY A 191 16.54 -4.84 -7.86
C GLY A 191 17.11 -4.21 -6.58
N GLY A 192 18.10 -3.35 -6.72
CA GLY A 192 18.63 -2.58 -5.59
C GLY A 192 17.72 -1.42 -5.23
N ASP A 193 17.68 -1.04 -3.95
CA ASP A 193 16.91 0.12 -3.51
C ASP A 193 17.55 1.43 -3.99
N GLY A 194 16.74 2.46 -4.22
CA GLY A 194 17.21 3.80 -4.49
C GLY A 194 17.71 4.51 -3.23
N GLY A 195 18.72 5.37 -3.37
CA GLY A 195 19.25 6.15 -2.25
C GLY A 195 18.34 7.30 -1.85
N ASP A 196 18.40 7.72 -0.58
CA ASP A 196 17.64 8.87 -0.09
C ASP A 196 18.22 10.21 -0.53
N GLY A 197 17.34 11.20 -0.73
CA GLY A 197 17.70 12.59 -0.98
C GLY A 197 17.96 13.40 0.30
N ALA A 198 18.44 14.63 0.10
CA ALA A 198 18.55 15.63 1.17
C ALA A 198 17.17 16.07 1.68
N ALA A 199 17.05 16.32 2.99
CA ALA A 199 15.79 16.69 3.63
C ALA A 199 15.11 17.97 3.10
N LEU A 200 15.86 18.87 2.45
CA LEU A 200 15.33 20.14 1.91
C LEU A 200 15.16 20.11 0.38
N LEU A 201 16.27 20.14 -0.36
CA LEU A 201 16.30 20.09 -1.83
C LEU A 201 16.87 18.73 -2.25
N GLY A 202 16.07 17.69 -2.12
CA GLY A 202 16.53 16.35 -2.46
C GLY A 202 15.41 15.46 -2.91
N SER A 203 15.68 14.71 -3.98
CA SER A 203 14.80 13.65 -4.47
C SER A 203 15.46 12.31 -4.17
N GLY A 204 14.66 11.29 -3.93
CA GLY A 204 15.15 9.93 -3.87
C GLY A 204 15.62 9.42 -5.22
N GLY A 205 16.49 8.42 -5.21
CA GLY A 205 16.83 7.65 -6.40
C GLY A 205 15.76 6.61 -6.71
N ASP A 206 15.60 6.26 -7.98
CA ASP A 206 14.70 5.17 -8.40
C ASP A 206 15.22 3.81 -7.90
N GLY A 207 14.31 2.91 -7.55
CA GLY A 207 14.64 1.51 -7.31
C GLY A 207 14.96 0.78 -8.62
N GLY A 208 15.92 -0.14 -8.57
CA GLY A 208 16.27 -0.98 -9.72
C GLY A 208 15.21 -2.04 -10.01
N ASN A 209 15.09 -2.46 -11.26
CA ASN A 209 14.18 -3.54 -11.65
C ASN A 209 14.72 -4.90 -11.21
N ALA A 210 13.83 -5.85 -10.93
CA ALA A 210 14.23 -7.24 -10.73
C ALA A 210 14.55 -7.94 -12.05
N GLY A 211 15.39 -8.97 -11.98
CA GLY A 211 15.67 -9.85 -13.10
C GLY A 211 14.58 -10.89 -13.34
N ASP A 212 14.48 -11.39 -14.56
CA ASP A 212 13.52 -12.42 -14.94
C ASP A 212 13.91 -13.80 -14.38
N GLY A 213 12.90 -14.58 -13.99
CA GLY A 213 13.05 -15.97 -13.57
C GLY A 213 12.74 -16.98 -14.68
N GLY A 214 13.20 -18.22 -14.51
CA GLY A 214 12.94 -19.33 -15.44
C GLY A 214 13.88 -19.36 -16.64
N ILE A 215 14.95 -18.56 -16.60
CA ILE A 215 15.96 -18.48 -17.66
C ILE A 215 17.10 -19.44 -17.33
N GLY A 216 17.42 -20.33 -18.27
CA GLY A 216 18.49 -21.32 -18.09
C GLY A 216 18.15 -22.48 -17.13
N GLY A 217 16.91 -22.55 -16.61
CA GLY A 217 16.39 -23.63 -15.76
C GLY A 217 15.02 -23.27 -15.17
N ALA A 218 14.41 -24.17 -14.40
CA ALA A 218 13.14 -23.90 -13.72
C ALA A 218 13.37 -23.02 -12.48
N SER A 219 12.45 -22.09 -12.23
CA SER A 219 12.44 -21.28 -11.01
C SER A 219 12.15 -22.13 -9.76
N THR A 220 12.72 -21.71 -8.65
CA THR A 220 12.58 -22.35 -7.33
C THR A 220 12.01 -21.42 -6.27
N ARG A 221 11.99 -20.11 -6.52
CA ARG A 221 11.43 -19.07 -5.64
C ARG A 221 10.33 -18.30 -6.35
N LEU A 222 9.63 -17.39 -5.65
CA LEU A 222 8.69 -16.43 -6.24
C LEU A 222 9.40 -15.46 -7.20
N ALA A 223 8.63 -14.67 -7.96
CA ALA A 223 9.20 -13.64 -8.81
C ALA A 223 10.09 -12.70 -7.98
N ALA A 224 11.25 -12.31 -8.53
CA ALA A 224 12.07 -11.32 -7.86
C ALA A 224 11.36 -9.96 -7.87
N LEU A 225 11.46 -9.21 -6.79
CA LEU A 225 10.89 -7.88 -6.66
C LEU A 225 11.93 -6.82 -7.05
N GLY A 226 11.45 -5.71 -7.62
CA GLY A 226 12.29 -4.52 -7.79
C GLY A 226 12.61 -3.88 -6.44
N GLY A 227 13.58 -2.96 -6.45
CA GLY A 227 13.95 -2.21 -5.26
C GLY A 227 12.92 -1.12 -4.93
N ALA A 228 12.88 -0.74 -3.66
CA ALA A 228 12.18 0.45 -3.21
C ALA A 228 12.80 1.71 -3.84
N GLY A 229 11.99 2.74 -4.06
CA GLY A 229 12.55 4.07 -4.33
C GLY A 229 13.14 4.67 -3.06
N GLY A 230 14.07 5.61 -3.19
CA GLY A 230 14.57 6.38 -2.06
C GLY A 230 13.60 7.48 -1.63
N ASN A 231 13.72 7.94 -0.39
CA ASN A 231 12.92 9.04 0.13
C ASN A 231 13.37 10.40 -0.41
N GLY A 232 12.40 11.25 -0.73
CA GLY A 232 12.62 12.67 -1.02
C GLY A 232 12.71 13.54 0.23
N GLY A 233 13.15 14.78 0.07
CA GLY A 233 13.01 15.85 1.03
C GLY A 233 11.83 16.77 0.71
N LEU A 234 11.67 17.85 1.48
CA LEU A 234 10.51 18.75 1.42
C LEU A 234 10.15 19.27 0.01
N PHE A 235 11.14 19.43 -0.87
CA PHE A 235 10.95 19.94 -2.24
C PHE A 235 11.36 18.94 -3.34
N GLY A 236 11.59 17.69 -2.98
CA GLY A 236 11.83 16.64 -3.97
C GLY A 236 10.78 15.56 -3.90
N GLU A 237 10.97 14.58 -4.76
CA GLU A 237 10.05 13.46 -4.93
C GLU A 237 10.71 12.17 -4.46
N HIS A 238 9.90 11.23 -4.00
CA HIS A 238 10.30 9.85 -3.78
C HIS A 238 10.70 9.21 -5.12
N GLY A 239 11.69 8.31 -5.10
CA GLY A 239 12.07 7.55 -6.28
C GLY A 239 10.96 6.62 -6.75
N THR A 240 10.96 6.25 -8.03
CA THR A 240 10.03 5.22 -8.51
C THR A 240 10.41 3.84 -7.96
N VAL A 241 9.42 2.98 -7.76
CA VAL A 241 9.65 1.57 -7.37
C VAL A 241 10.06 0.78 -8.61
N GLY A 242 11.05 -0.09 -8.47
CA GLY A 242 11.49 -0.97 -9.56
C GLY A 242 10.45 -2.02 -9.92
N HIS A 243 10.41 -2.43 -11.20
CA HIS A 243 9.50 -3.48 -11.64
C HIS A 243 9.92 -4.86 -11.12
N TYR A 244 8.95 -5.73 -10.81
CA TYR A 244 9.21 -7.13 -10.51
C TYR A 244 9.59 -7.91 -11.79
N GLY A 245 10.35 -8.99 -11.61
CA GLY A 245 10.81 -9.85 -12.70
C GLY A 245 9.70 -10.76 -13.23
N THR A 246 9.70 -11.04 -14.53
CA THR A 246 8.72 -11.92 -15.15
C THR A 246 9.08 -13.39 -14.99
N ARG A 247 8.06 -14.26 -15.03
CA ARG A 247 8.24 -15.72 -15.11
C ARG A 247 7.26 -16.36 -16.07
N ALA A 248 7.66 -17.49 -16.64
CA ALA A 248 6.82 -18.24 -17.57
C ALA A 248 5.59 -18.90 -16.90
N ASP A 249 5.61 -19.06 -15.58
CA ASP A 249 4.53 -19.63 -14.77
C ASP A 249 3.69 -18.58 -14.02
N THR A 250 3.94 -17.29 -14.23
CA THR A 250 3.07 -16.23 -13.69
C THR A 250 1.67 -16.38 -14.30
N PRO A 251 0.61 -16.55 -13.48
CA PRO A 251 -0.75 -16.64 -13.98
C PRO A 251 -1.10 -15.37 -14.79
N ALA A 252 -1.80 -15.53 -15.91
CA ALA A 252 -2.41 -14.38 -16.57
C ALA A 252 -3.58 -13.87 -15.70
N ARG A 253 -3.88 -12.57 -15.79
CA ARG A 253 -5.09 -12.02 -15.17
C ARG A 253 -6.32 -12.78 -15.67
N GLY A 254 -7.06 -13.37 -14.73
CA GLY A 254 -8.31 -14.07 -14.92
C GLY A 254 -9.48 -13.32 -14.32
N ASP A 255 -10.66 -13.95 -14.32
CA ASP A 255 -11.84 -13.41 -13.67
C ASP A 255 -11.76 -13.62 -12.15
N THR A 256 -11.98 -12.57 -11.36
CA THR A 256 -12.10 -12.64 -9.90
C THR A 256 -13.53 -12.92 -9.47
N SER A 257 -13.70 -13.40 -8.23
CA SER A 257 -15.01 -13.41 -7.57
C SER A 257 -15.56 -11.98 -7.45
N LEU A 258 -14.72 -11.03 -7.02
CA LEU A 258 -15.00 -9.58 -6.99
C LEU A 258 -13.83 -8.76 -7.56
N GLY A 259 -14.16 -7.68 -8.26
CA GLY A 259 -13.21 -6.67 -8.76
C GLY A 259 -13.87 -5.29 -8.79
N THR A 260 -13.28 -4.33 -9.49
CA THR A 260 -13.79 -2.95 -9.53
C THR A 260 -14.20 -2.50 -10.93
N THR A 261 -15.26 -1.70 -10.99
CA THR A 261 -15.76 -1.04 -12.21
C THR A 261 -16.15 0.40 -11.87
N GLY A 262 -15.25 1.35 -12.17
CA GLY A 262 -15.40 2.74 -11.76
C GLY A 262 -15.54 2.81 -10.23
N LYS A 263 -16.60 3.46 -9.73
CA LYS A 263 -16.84 3.59 -8.29
C LYS A 263 -17.44 2.35 -7.60
N TRP A 264 -17.64 1.24 -8.33
CA TRP A 264 -18.37 0.08 -7.82
C TRP A 264 -17.46 -1.13 -7.65
N ILE A 265 -17.69 -1.89 -6.58
CA ILE A 265 -17.25 -3.28 -6.50
C ILE A 265 -18.25 -4.12 -7.32
N THR A 266 -17.73 -4.97 -8.20
CA THR A 266 -18.52 -5.79 -9.11
C THR A 266 -18.04 -7.23 -9.12
N ASP A 267 -18.95 -8.17 -9.30
CA ASP A 267 -18.58 -9.56 -9.54
C ASP A 267 -18.17 -9.82 -11.01
N SER A 268 -17.77 -11.06 -11.31
CA SER A 268 -17.41 -11.50 -12.67
C SER A 268 -18.52 -11.37 -13.72
N GLU A 269 -19.79 -11.23 -13.31
CA GLU A 269 -20.92 -10.97 -14.22
C GLU A 269 -21.16 -9.47 -14.44
N GLY A 270 -20.41 -8.60 -13.76
CA GLY A 270 -20.52 -7.15 -13.77
C GLY A 270 -21.68 -6.61 -12.91
N ARG A 271 -22.21 -7.43 -11.99
CA ARG A 271 -23.26 -7.01 -11.04
C ARG A 271 -22.62 -6.23 -9.91
N VAL A 272 -23.27 -5.16 -9.45
CA VAL A 272 -22.76 -4.37 -8.32
C VAL A 272 -22.96 -5.14 -7.03
N VAL A 273 -21.93 -5.21 -6.20
CA VAL A 273 -21.93 -5.90 -4.91
C VAL A 273 -21.74 -4.87 -3.78
N ILE A 274 -22.64 -4.88 -2.80
CA ILE A 274 -22.49 -4.11 -1.56
C ILE A 274 -22.12 -5.06 -0.44
N LEU A 275 -21.05 -4.73 0.28
CA LEU A 275 -20.48 -5.58 1.31
C LEU A 275 -20.81 -4.98 2.69
N HIS A 276 -21.61 -5.66 3.51
CA HIS A 276 -21.86 -5.30 4.91
C HIS A 276 -21.45 -6.45 5.82
N GLY A 277 -20.69 -6.15 6.87
CA GLY A 277 -20.05 -7.17 7.68
C GLY A 277 -19.50 -6.68 9.01
N VAL A 278 -18.58 -7.47 9.54
CA VAL A 278 -17.89 -7.21 10.81
C VAL A 278 -16.39 -7.46 10.67
N ASN A 279 -15.61 -6.86 11.56
CA ASN A 279 -14.21 -7.18 11.77
C ASN A 279 -14.08 -8.42 12.67
N MET A 280 -13.21 -9.36 12.30
CA MET A 280 -12.80 -10.48 13.15
C MET A 280 -11.27 -10.51 13.22
N VAL A 281 -10.72 -9.94 14.29
CA VAL A 281 -9.29 -9.79 14.50
C VAL A 281 -8.91 -10.36 15.87
N TYR A 282 -8.00 -11.34 15.89
CA TYR A 282 -7.48 -11.90 17.14
C TYR A 282 -6.05 -11.40 17.38
N LYS A 283 -5.89 -10.46 18.32
CA LYS A 283 -4.68 -9.63 18.46
C LYS A 283 -3.58 -10.22 19.36
N VAL A 284 -3.76 -11.44 19.85
CA VAL A 284 -2.80 -12.12 20.73
C VAL A 284 -2.36 -13.46 20.15
N PRO A 285 -1.11 -13.93 20.40
CA PRO A 285 -0.67 -15.24 19.94
C PRO A 285 -1.65 -16.35 20.37
N PRO A 286 -2.04 -17.26 19.47
CA PRO A 286 -1.45 -17.53 18.14
C PRO A 286 -1.99 -16.69 16.96
N TYR A 287 -2.73 -15.60 17.18
CA TYR A 287 -3.25 -14.67 16.17
C TYR A 287 -4.28 -15.26 15.19
N GLU A 288 -4.88 -16.39 15.55
CA GLU A 288 -5.86 -17.09 14.72
C GLU A 288 -7.28 -16.97 15.34
N PRO A 289 -8.32 -16.60 14.57
CA PRO A 289 -9.69 -16.48 15.05
C PRO A 289 -10.23 -17.75 15.75
N SER A 290 -9.79 -18.93 15.31
CA SER A 290 -10.15 -20.21 15.94
C SER A 290 -9.77 -20.28 17.42
N ALA A 291 -8.75 -19.54 17.87
CA ALA A 291 -8.31 -19.48 19.25
C ALA A 291 -9.29 -18.72 20.17
N SER A 292 -10.14 -17.84 19.63
CA SER A 292 -11.24 -17.23 20.39
C SER A 292 -12.46 -18.16 20.52
N GLY A 293 -12.50 -19.24 19.73
CA GLY A 293 -13.64 -20.13 19.61
C GLY A 293 -14.44 -19.99 18.30
N PHE A 294 -14.07 -19.05 17.43
CA PHE A 294 -14.77 -18.82 16.16
C PHE A 294 -14.90 -20.11 15.32
N SER A 295 -16.11 -20.35 14.81
CA SER A 295 -16.52 -21.64 14.27
C SER A 295 -17.53 -21.52 13.11
N ASP A 296 -18.02 -22.68 12.65
CA ASP A 296 -19.09 -22.77 11.64
C ASP A 296 -20.42 -22.14 12.10
N ASP A 297 -20.73 -22.22 13.41
CA ASP A 297 -21.95 -21.64 13.98
C ASP A 297 -21.91 -20.10 13.88
N ASP A 298 -20.74 -19.49 14.05
CA ASP A 298 -20.49 -18.06 13.90
C ASP A 298 -20.65 -17.60 12.43
N ALA A 299 -20.08 -18.36 11.50
CA ALA A 299 -20.23 -18.10 10.07
C ALA A 299 -21.69 -18.21 9.59
N GLN A 300 -22.42 -19.23 10.07
CA GLN A 300 -23.85 -19.38 9.82
C GLN A 300 -24.65 -18.21 10.43
N PHE A 301 -24.33 -17.80 11.66
CA PHE A 301 -24.97 -16.66 12.32
C PHE A 301 -24.82 -15.37 11.51
N LEU A 302 -23.62 -15.08 11.00
CA LEU A 302 -23.38 -13.91 10.15
C LEU A 302 -24.26 -13.95 8.89
N ALA A 303 -24.26 -15.08 8.19
CA ALA A 303 -25.05 -15.26 6.97
C ALA A 303 -26.57 -15.18 7.21
N ASP A 304 -27.07 -15.76 8.31
CA ASP A 304 -28.49 -15.73 8.67
C ASP A 304 -29.00 -14.32 9.00
N ASN A 305 -28.10 -13.44 9.46
CA ASN A 305 -28.38 -12.04 9.74
C ASN A 305 -28.06 -11.10 8.58
N GLY A 306 -27.70 -11.64 7.41
CA GLY A 306 -27.55 -10.87 6.17
C GLY A 306 -26.18 -10.24 5.97
N PHE A 307 -25.20 -10.49 6.84
CA PHE A 307 -23.81 -10.10 6.59
C PHE A 307 -23.21 -10.95 5.47
N ASN A 308 -22.39 -10.35 4.62
CA ASN A 308 -21.78 -11.03 3.48
C ASN A 308 -20.26 -10.80 3.36
N VAL A 309 -19.64 -10.13 4.32
CA VAL A 309 -18.18 -9.97 4.38
C VAL A 309 -17.68 -10.04 5.83
N VAL A 310 -16.46 -10.50 6.01
CA VAL A 310 -15.66 -10.33 7.23
C VAL A 310 -14.33 -9.69 6.83
N ARG A 311 -13.94 -8.61 7.52
CA ARG A 311 -12.57 -8.11 7.50
C ARG A 311 -11.78 -8.95 8.52
N LEU A 312 -10.94 -9.84 8.01
CA LEU A 312 -10.26 -10.88 8.79
C LEU A 312 -8.80 -10.46 9.01
N GLY A 313 -8.46 -10.19 10.27
CA GLY A 313 -7.12 -9.75 10.62
C GLY A 313 -6.09 -10.87 10.48
N ILE A 314 -4.98 -10.55 9.81
CA ILE A 314 -3.71 -11.28 9.86
C ILE A 314 -2.64 -10.37 10.47
N ASN A 315 -1.61 -10.96 11.07
CA ASN A 315 -0.57 -10.20 11.75
C ASN A 315 0.79 -10.43 11.09
N TRP A 316 1.55 -9.38 10.78
CA TRP A 316 2.88 -9.54 10.16
C TRP A 316 3.79 -10.42 11.02
N ALA A 317 3.72 -10.30 12.34
CA ALA A 317 4.49 -11.13 13.27
C ALA A 317 4.13 -12.62 13.22
N ALA A 318 2.90 -12.96 12.80
CA ALA A 318 2.45 -14.33 12.63
C ALA A 318 2.81 -14.87 11.24
N VAL A 319 2.75 -14.03 10.20
CA VAL A 319 3.11 -14.42 8.83
C VAL A 319 4.63 -14.59 8.68
N GLU A 320 5.43 -13.66 9.20
CA GLU A 320 6.90 -13.63 9.09
C GLU A 320 7.55 -13.55 10.48
N PRO A 321 7.54 -14.65 11.27
CA PRO A 321 8.09 -14.65 12.63
C PRO A 321 9.61 -14.45 12.71
N GLU A 322 10.35 -14.77 11.66
CA GLU A 322 11.78 -14.48 11.50
C GLU A 322 12.02 -13.84 10.11
N PRO A 323 13.06 -13.00 9.93
CA PRO A 323 13.31 -12.34 8.64
C PRO A 323 13.39 -13.35 7.48
N GLY A 324 12.48 -13.21 6.50
CA GLY A 324 12.39 -14.07 5.32
C GLY A 324 11.89 -15.50 5.57
N VAL A 325 11.37 -15.80 6.76
CA VAL A 325 10.81 -17.12 7.11
C VAL A 325 9.31 -16.98 7.32
N TYR A 326 8.52 -17.58 6.41
CA TYR A 326 7.06 -17.50 6.45
C TYR A 326 6.42 -18.72 7.13
N ASP A 327 5.39 -18.48 7.93
CA ASP A 327 4.62 -19.51 8.63
C ASP A 327 3.38 -19.93 7.83
N ASP A 328 3.54 -20.95 6.97
CA ASP A 328 2.43 -21.52 6.21
C ASP A 328 1.43 -22.29 7.09
N GLU A 329 1.80 -22.72 8.31
CA GLU A 329 0.85 -23.35 9.24
C GLU A 329 -0.14 -22.32 9.77
N TYR A 330 0.33 -21.11 10.07
CA TYR A 330 -0.54 -19.97 10.37
C TYR A 330 -1.46 -19.61 9.18
N LEU A 331 -0.92 -19.48 7.97
CA LEU A 331 -1.74 -19.18 6.78
C LEU A 331 -2.79 -20.26 6.51
N ALA A 332 -2.48 -21.53 6.79
CA ALA A 332 -3.44 -22.63 6.69
C ALA A 332 -4.59 -22.51 7.69
N SER A 333 -4.36 -22.00 8.90
CA SER A 333 -5.44 -21.80 9.89
C SER A 333 -6.33 -20.61 9.54
N ILE A 334 -5.74 -19.54 8.99
CA ILE A 334 -6.49 -18.43 8.39
C ILE A 334 -7.34 -18.93 7.21
N GLN A 335 -6.76 -19.73 6.31
CA GLN A 335 -7.49 -20.33 5.19
C GLN A 335 -8.67 -21.19 5.65
N GLN A 336 -8.52 -21.96 6.73
CA GLN A 336 -9.64 -22.73 7.28
C GLN A 336 -10.80 -21.83 7.73
N THR A 337 -10.50 -20.68 8.32
CA THR A 337 -11.50 -19.67 8.70
C THR A 337 -12.17 -19.07 7.46
N VAL A 338 -11.38 -18.71 6.44
CA VAL A 338 -11.89 -18.22 5.14
C VAL A 338 -12.84 -19.24 4.51
N GLN A 339 -12.47 -20.51 4.46
CA GLN A 339 -13.29 -21.57 3.87
C GLN A 339 -14.58 -21.79 4.67
N THR A 340 -14.52 -21.66 6.00
CA THR A 340 -15.69 -21.74 6.88
C THR A 340 -16.68 -20.61 6.55
N LEU A 341 -16.20 -19.35 6.46
CA LEU A 341 -17.02 -18.20 6.08
C LEU A 341 -17.60 -18.33 4.66
N ASN A 342 -16.77 -18.72 3.70
CA ASN A 342 -17.16 -18.81 2.30
C ASN A 342 -18.19 -19.93 2.05
N ALA A 343 -18.19 -21.01 2.85
CA ALA A 343 -19.22 -22.06 2.78
C ALA A 343 -20.63 -21.52 3.05
N HIS A 344 -20.75 -20.38 3.75
CA HIS A 344 -22.01 -19.68 4.04
C HIS A 344 -22.26 -18.48 3.12
N GLY A 345 -21.38 -18.24 2.15
CA GLY A 345 -21.43 -17.10 1.23
C GLY A 345 -21.03 -15.78 1.90
N VAL A 346 -20.15 -15.84 2.90
CA VAL A 346 -19.52 -14.67 3.53
C VAL A 346 -18.11 -14.54 2.97
N TYR A 347 -17.84 -13.43 2.29
CA TYR A 347 -16.53 -13.11 1.73
C TYR A 347 -15.52 -12.70 2.80
N VAL A 348 -14.23 -12.74 2.48
CA VAL A 348 -13.15 -12.28 3.35
C VAL A 348 -12.29 -11.23 2.67
N ILE A 349 -12.08 -10.12 3.37
CA ILE A 349 -10.97 -9.19 3.11
C ILE A 349 -9.89 -9.51 4.14
N LEU A 350 -8.68 -9.88 3.70
CA LEU A 350 -7.56 -10.11 4.61
C LEU A 350 -6.91 -8.76 4.93
N ASP A 351 -6.83 -8.44 6.21
CA ASP A 351 -6.29 -7.18 6.71
C ASP A 351 -4.98 -7.42 7.47
N MET A 352 -3.88 -6.81 7.01
CA MET A 352 -2.61 -6.86 7.75
C MET A 352 -2.64 -5.88 8.92
N HIS A 353 -3.23 -6.37 10.00
CA HIS A 353 -3.61 -5.58 11.16
C HIS A 353 -2.41 -5.20 12.03
N GLN A 354 -2.43 -3.98 12.54
CA GLN A 354 -1.52 -3.49 13.56
C GLN A 354 -2.18 -2.39 14.38
N ASP A 355 -1.84 -2.33 15.66
CA ASP A 355 -2.02 -1.18 16.54
C ASP A 355 -0.74 -0.95 17.31
N THR A 356 -0.37 0.32 17.47
CA THR A 356 0.86 0.73 18.16
C THR A 356 2.12 0.03 17.62
N TYR A 357 2.17 -0.19 16.30
CA TYR A 357 3.25 -0.85 15.56
C TYR A 357 3.42 -2.35 15.85
N GLY A 358 3.46 -2.78 17.12
CA GLY A 358 3.74 -4.16 17.49
C GLY A 358 3.84 -4.43 19.00
N THR A 359 4.04 -5.71 19.34
CA THR A 359 4.05 -6.19 20.75
C THR A 359 5.11 -5.53 21.63
N THR A 360 6.20 -5.02 21.05
CA THR A 360 7.23 -4.26 21.77
C THR A 360 6.69 -3.01 22.48
N PHE A 361 5.61 -2.43 21.95
CA PHE A 361 4.99 -1.21 22.49
C PHE A 361 3.67 -1.47 23.22
N GLY A 362 3.24 -2.73 23.29
CA GLY A 362 2.01 -3.13 23.99
C GLY A 362 0.79 -3.31 23.10
N GLY A 363 0.95 -3.29 21.77
CA GLY A 363 -0.04 -3.76 20.79
C GLY A 363 0.45 -4.98 20.02
N GLU A 364 0.36 -4.93 18.69
CA GLU A 364 0.46 -6.07 17.78
C GLU A 364 0.67 -5.60 16.33
N GLY A 365 1.11 -6.49 15.44
CA GLY A 365 1.39 -6.15 14.04
C GLY A 365 2.80 -6.57 13.66
N ALA A 366 3.76 -5.66 13.78
CA ALA A 366 5.14 -5.94 13.40
C ALA A 366 5.82 -6.95 14.33
N PRO A 367 6.63 -7.89 13.79
CA PRO A 367 7.47 -8.77 14.59
C PRO A 367 8.59 -8.02 15.29
N GLU A 368 9.09 -8.56 16.41
CA GLU A 368 10.18 -7.94 17.18
C GLU A 368 11.45 -7.69 16.34
N TRP A 369 11.76 -8.58 15.38
CA TRP A 369 12.93 -8.42 14.52
C TRP A 369 12.82 -7.22 13.56
N ALA A 370 11.60 -6.79 13.23
CA ALA A 370 11.31 -5.63 12.42
C ALA A 370 11.23 -4.33 13.26
N THR A 371 11.19 -4.43 14.58
CA THR A 371 10.98 -3.28 15.47
C THR A 371 12.29 -2.59 15.87
N GLN A 372 12.61 -1.48 15.20
CA GLN A 372 13.80 -0.68 15.51
C GLN A 372 13.46 0.45 16.50
N THR A 373 13.86 0.31 17.77
CA THR A 373 13.53 1.29 18.83
C THR A 373 14.50 2.47 18.94
N GLY A 374 15.63 2.42 18.25
CA GLY A 374 16.70 3.43 18.35
C GLY A 374 17.34 3.53 19.74
N GLY A 375 17.04 2.58 20.64
CA GLY A 375 17.41 2.66 22.06
C GLY A 375 16.72 3.79 22.83
N LEU A 376 15.63 4.34 22.30
CA LEU A 376 14.86 5.42 22.93
C LEU A 376 13.98 4.89 24.08
N PRO A 377 13.48 5.77 24.97
CA PRO A 377 12.57 5.37 26.03
C PRO A 377 11.29 4.74 25.48
N ASN A 378 10.87 3.60 26.05
CA ASN A 378 9.66 2.87 25.68
C ASN A 378 8.64 2.84 26.85
N PRO A 379 7.93 3.95 27.14
CA PRO A 379 6.85 3.95 28.11
C PRO A 379 5.57 3.35 27.52
N ILE A 380 5.12 2.20 28.04
CA ILE A 380 3.82 1.61 27.67
C ILE A 380 2.71 2.34 28.46
N LEU A 381 1.89 3.12 27.76
CA LEU A 381 0.85 3.98 28.34
C LEU A 381 -0.58 3.47 28.08
N GLY A 382 -0.70 2.33 27.38
CA GLY A 382 -1.96 1.80 26.87
C GLY A 382 -2.36 2.45 25.54
N PHE A 383 -3.27 1.81 24.82
CA PHE A 383 -3.85 2.36 23.60
C PHE A 383 -4.86 3.49 23.94
N PRO A 384 -4.92 4.59 23.16
CA PRO A 384 -4.03 4.95 22.05
C PRO A 384 -2.83 5.81 22.49
N LEU A 385 -2.66 6.07 23.80
CA LEU A 385 -1.66 7.02 24.30
C LEU A 385 -0.21 6.63 23.97
N THR A 386 0.07 5.34 23.86
CA THR A 386 1.41 4.85 23.51
C THR A 386 1.82 5.35 22.12
N GLN A 387 0.93 5.23 21.12
CA GLN A 387 1.13 5.70 19.74
C GLN A 387 1.53 7.17 19.63
N PHE A 388 1.00 8.02 20.51
CA PHE A 388 1.27 9.46 20.46
C PHE A 388 2.49 9.89 21.28
N LEU A 389 2.86 9.11 22.31
CA LEU A 389 3.75 9.59 23.37
C LEU A 389 4.97 8.70 23.61
N ASN A 390 5.14 7.61 22.86
CA ASN A 390 6.25 6.67 22.99
C ASN A 390 7.37 6.96 21.98
N PRO A 391 8.52 7.54 22.41
CA PRO A 391 9.61 7.88 21.49
C PRO A 391 10.20 6.69 20.75
N ALA A 392 10.22 5.50 21.36
CA ALA A 392 10.74 4.29 20.75
C ALA A 392 9.83 3.78 19.61
N GLU A 393 8.52 3.89 19.79
CA GLU A 393 7.54 3.56 18.76
C GLU A 393 7.62 4.54 17.58
N GLN A 394 7.68 5.83 17.87
CA GLN A 394 7.83 6.85 16.82
C GLN A 394 9.06 6.62 15.94
N HIS A 395 10.16 6.16 16.54
CA HIS A 395 11.38 5.83 15.80
C HIS A 395 11.24 4.52 15.01
N ALA A 396 10.45 3.56 15.48
CA ALA A 396 10.17 2.33 14.73
C ALA A 396 9.37 2.63 13.46
N TRP A 397 8.39 3.55 13.54
CA TRP A 397 7.71 4.08 12.36
C TRP A 397 8.66 4.82 11.42
N ASP A 398 9.48 5.74 11.93
CA ASP A 398 10.47 6.45 11.10
C ASP A 398 11.45 5.47 10.42
N ALA A 399 11.86 4.39 11.09
CA ALA A 399 12.74 3.36 10.53
C ALA A 399 12.04 2.51 9.46
N PHE A 400 10.75 2.22 9.65
CA PHE A 400 9.93 1.54 8.64
C PHE A 400 9.82 2.40 7.37
N TRP A 401 9.36 3.65 7.50
CA TRP A 401 9.19 4.58 6.38
C TRP A 401 10.50 5.05 5.72
N SER A 402 11.64 4.76 6.33
CA SER A 402 12.96 4.96 5.73
C SER A 402 13.51 3.70 5.07
N ASN A 403 12.69 2.65 4.96
CA ASN A 403 13.08 1.31 4.53
C ASN A 403 14.39 0.82 5.20
N SER A 404 14.56 1.13 6.50
CA SER A 404 15.80 0.79 7.23
C SER A 404 16.12 -0.69 7.12
N ALA A 405 17.39 -1.04 6.93
CA ALA A 405 17.79 -2.44 6.84
C ALA A 405 17.52 -3.20 8.16
N ALA A 406 16.92 -4.37 8.03
CA ALA A 406 16.86 -5.39 9.08
C ALA A 406 18.23 -6.07 9.25
N SER A 407 18.30 -7.04 10.18
CA SER A 407 19.58 -7.69 10.54
C SER A 407 20.23 -8.51 9.41
N ASP A 408 19.47 -8.86 8.38
CA ASP A 408 19.91 -9.58 7.18
C ASP A 408 20.28 -8.64 6.02
N GLY A 409 20.16 -7.32 6.23
CA GLY A 409 20.49 -6.29 5.24
C GLY A 409 19.34 -5.91 4.31
N VAL A 410 18.15 -6.52 4.45
CA VAL A 410 16.98 -6.17 3.62
C VAL A 410 16.16 -5.09 4.34
N GLY A 411 15.72 -4.07 3.60
CA GLY A 411 14.87 -3.00 4.13
C GLY A 411 13.54 -3.49 4.71
N LEU A 412 13.00 -2.78 5.70
CA LEU A 412 11.74 -3.16 6.35
C LEU A 412 10.53 -3.13 5.40
N GLU A 413 10.42 -2.14 4.50
CA GLU A 413 9.35 -2.10 3.49
C GLU A 413 9.52 -3.22 2.48
N ASN A 414 10.77 -3.55 2.13
CA ASN A 414 11.07 -4.71 1.28
C ASN A 414 10.62 -6.03 1.91
N HIS A 415 10.85 -6.24 3.21
CA HIS A 415 10.31 -7.40 3.91
C HIS A 415 8.79 -7.42 3.92
N TYR A 416 8.17 -6.29 4.20
CA TYR A 416 6.71 -6.17 4.22
C TYR A 416 6.09 -6.51 2.85
N ALA A 417 6.68 -6.01 1.76
CA ALA A 417 6.29 -6.34 0.40
C ALA A 417 6.48 -7.83 0.07
N GLN A 418 7.56 -8.46 0.55
CA GLN A 418 7.78 -9.91 0.37
C GLN A 418 6.80 -10.76 1.19
N THR A 419 6.46 -10.32 2.39
CA THR A 419 5.39 -10.91 3.21
C THR A 419 4.07 -10.89 2.45
N TRP A 420 3.68 -9.74 1.89
CA TRP A 420 2.48 -9.64 1.07
C TRP A 420 2.55 -10.46 -0.23
N GLN A 421 3.70 -10.52 -0.89
CA GLN A 421 3.90 -11.42 -2.04
C GLN A 421 3.63 -12.88 -1.66
N HIS A 422 4.10 -13.31 -0.49
CA HIS A 422 3.90 -14.66 0.01
C HIS A 422 2.43 -14.94 0.37
N VAL A 423 1.77 -14.01 1.09
CA VAL A 423 0.33 -14.09 1.41
C VAL A 423 -0.50 -14.17 0.12
N ALA A 424 -0.26 -13.27 -0.84
CA ALA A 424 -0.96 -13.28 -2.12
C ALA A 424 -0.74 -14.58 -2.89
N TYR A 425 0.50 -15.08 -2.93
CA TYR A 425 0.80 -16.37 -3.56
C TYR A 425 0.05 -17.54 -2.91
N TYR A 426 -0.08 -17.53 -1.57
CA TYR A 426 -0.78 -18.57 -0.81
C TYR A 426 -2.29 -18.55 -1.08
N PHE A 427 -2.90 -17.36 -1.15
CA PHE A 427 -4.36 -17.19 -1.23
C PHE A 427 -4.93 -16.96 -2.62
N LYS A 428 -4.11 -16.77 -3.67
CA LYS A 428 -4.58 -16.45 -5.04
C LYS A 428 -5.67 -17.37 -5.64
N ASP A 429 -5.72 -18.63 -5.19
CA ASP A 429 -6.67 -19.64 -5.65
C ASP A 429 -7.80 -19.91 -4.63
N GLU A 430 -7.87 -19.13 -3.54
CA GLU A 430 -8.88 -19.26 -2.48
C GLU A 430 -10.09 -18.34 -2.78
N PRO A 431 -11.22 -18.87 -3.28
CA PRO A 431 -12.34 -18.05 -3.75
C PRO A 431 -13.05 -17.25 -2.65
N GLY A 432 -12.84 -17.59 -1.38
CA GLY A 432 -13.38 -16.85 -0.25
C GLY A 432 -12.66 -15.53 0.02
N VAL A 433 -11.42 -15.37 -0.44
CA VAL A 433 -10.67 -14.12 -0.31
C VAL A 433 -11.02 -13.22 -1.49
N VAL A 434 -11.56 -12.04 -1.20
CA VAL A 434 -11.97 -11.05 -2.21
C VAL A 434 -11.14 -9.77 -2.18
N GLY A 435 -10.34 -9.59 -1.13
CA GLY A 435 -9.53 -8.40 -0.94
C GLY A 435 -8.29 -8.63 -0.07
N TYR A 436 -7.26 -7.86 -0.36
CA TYR A 436 -6.05 -7.69 0.47
C TYR A 436 -5.97 -6.24 0.93
N GLU A 437 -6.13 -5.98 2.22
CA GLU A 437 -6.00 -4.65 2.81
C GLU A 437 -4.60 -4.47 3.40
N ILE A 438 -3.81 -3.63 2.73
CA ILE A 438 -2.35 -3.64 2.84
C ILE A 438 -1.85 -3.38 4.26
N MET A 439 -2.45 -2.43 4.97
CA MET A 439 -2.02 -2.03 6.31
C MET A 439 -3.15 -1.29 7.03
N ASN A 440 -3.47 -1.75 8.24
CA ASN A 440 -4.38 -1.07 9.15
C ASN A 440 -3.78 0.23 9.70
N GLU A 441 -4.55 1.33 9.65
CA GLU A 441 -4.25 2.64 10.22
C GLU A 441 -2.77 3.09 10.11
N PRO A 442 -2.22 3.27 8.89
CA PRO A 442 -0.83 3.66 8.70
C PRO A 442 -0.49 4.95 9.45
N TYR A 443 0.52 4.90 10.32
CA TYR A 443 0.86 6.02 11.19
C TYR A 443 2.16 6.73 10.77
N PRO A 444 2.17 8.07 10.66
CA PRO A 444 3.28 8.84 10.07
C PRO A 444 4.61 8.85 10.85
N GLY A 445 4.66 8.34 12.09
CA GLY A 445 5.85 8.41 12.93
C GLY A 445 6.20 9.83 13.42
N ALA A 446 7.30 9.98 14.17
CA ALA A 446 7.65 11.28 14.77
C ALA A 446 8.00 12.35 13.72
N SER A 447 8.65 11.93 12.63
CA SER A 447 9.14 12.87 11.63
C SER A 447 8.00 13.58 10.88
N GLN A 448 6.86 12.90 10.68
CA GLN A 448 5.74 13.44 9.91
C GLN A 448 4.45 13.69 10.69
N MET A 449 4.26 13.17 11.91
CA MET A 449 3.02 13.38 12.69
C MET A 449 2.60 14.85 12.77
N LEU A 450 3.47 15.76 13.25
CA LEU A 450 3.10 17.19 13.34
C LEU A 450 2.87 17.83 11.96
N PRO A 451 3.76 17.68 10.96
CA PRO A 451 3.49 18.13 9.60
C PRO A 451 2.13 17.67 9.05
N THR A 452 1.81 16.38 9.15
CA THR A 452 0.55 15.79 8.67
C THR A 452 -0.65 16.41 9.39
N MET A 453 -0.62 16.51 10.72
CA MET A 453 -1.66 17.20 11.51
C MET A 453 -1.86 18.68 11.15
N PHE A 454 -0.83 19.35 10.60
CA PHE A 454 -0.93 20.72 10.10
C PHE A 454 -1.26 20.81 8.59
N GLY A 455 -1.62 19.69 7.97
CA GLY A 455 -2.10 19.60 6.59
C GLY A 455 -0.99 19.43 5.54
N SER A 456 0.20 18.96 5.94
CA SER A 456 1.23 18.56 4.97
C SER A 456 0.83 17.27 4.27
N PRO A 457 0.79 17.22 2.93
CA PRO A 457 0.53 15.98 2.19
C PRO A 457 1.77 15.09 2.06
N PHE A 458 2.91 15.50 2.64
CA PHE A 458 4.21 14.86 2.36
C PHE A 458 4.22 13.37 2.70
N PHE A 459 3.78 12.99 3.91
CA PHE A 459 3.72 11.57 4.29
C PHE A 459 2.87 10.76 3.32
N SER A 460 1.61 11.18 3.13
CA SER A 460 0.65 10.45 2.30
C SER A 460 1.14 10.33 0.84
N ALA A 461 1.70 11.40 0.27
CA ALA A 461 2.09 11.44 -1.14
C ALA A 461 3.50 10.90 -1.43
N GLN A 462 4.46 11.07 -0.51
CA GLN A 462 5.89 10.79 -0.74
C GLN A 462 6.43 9.61 0.08
N GLN A 463 5.64 9.02 0.98
CA GLN A 463 6.04 7.81 1.71
C GLN A 463 4.97 6.73 1.58
N LEU A 464 3.73 7.03 1.99
CA LEU A 464 2.65 6.05 2.00
C LEU A 464 2.21 5.60 0.59
N THR A 465 2.08 6.53 -0.36
CA THR A 465 1.71 6.20 -1.76
C THR A 465 2.78 5.33 -2.46
N PRO A 466 4.09 5.69 -2.43
CA PRO A 466 5.14 4.82 -2.96
C PRO A 466 5.18 3.44 -2.29
N PHE A 467 5.04 3.38 -0.96
CA PHE A 467 4.95 2.13 -0.22
C PHE A 467 3.80 1.24 -0.73
N TYR A 468 2.60 1.80 -0.93
CA TYR A 468 1.49 1.05 -1.50
C TYR A 468 1.76 0.54 -2.92
N ASN A 469 2.39 1.34 -3.77
CA ASN A 469 2.78 0.89 -5.12
C ASN A 469 3.82 -0.23 -5.07
N GLN A 470 4.72 -0.23 -4.08
CA GLN A 470 5.68 -1.31 -3.86
C GLN A 470 5.03 -2.60 -3.41
N VAL A 471 4.12 -2.52 -2.42
CA VAL A 471 3.38 -3.70 -1.94
C VAL A 471 2.44 -4.22 -3.03
N ASP A 472 1.76 -3.35 -3.77
CA ASP A 472 0.91 -3.76 -4.88
C ASP A 472 1.70 -4.48 -5.98
N ALA A 473 2.86 -3.95 -6.39
CA ALA A 473 3.74 -4.62 -7.32
C ALA A 473 4.15 -6.02 -6.82
N ALA A 474 4.38 -6.17 -5.52
CA ALA A 474 4.69 -7.45 -4.90
C ALA A 474 3.50 -8.42 -4.91
N ILE A 475 2.29 -7.95 -4.55
CA ILE A 475 1.04 -8.72 -4.67
C ILE A 475 0.84 -9.16 -6.12
N ARG A 476 0.92 -8.25 -7.10
CA ARG A 476 0.70 -8.53 -8.53
C ARG A 476 1.71 -9.47 -9.16
N SER A 477 2.91 -9.55 -8.60
CA SER A 477 3.89 -10.55 -9.02
C SER A 477 3.47 -12.01 -8.68
N ALA A 478 2.55 -12.18 -7.73
CA ALA A 478 2.08 -13.46 -7.21
C ALA A 478 0.59 -13.74 -7.53
N ASP A 479 -0.26 -12.72 -7.41
CA ASP A 479 -1.69 -12.74 -7.67
C ASP A 479 -2.11 -11.54 -8.55
N PRO A 480 -2.39 -11.76 -9.85
CA PRO A 480 -2.79 -10.70 -10.77
C PRO A 480 -4.26 -10.27 -10.62
N ASN A 481 -5.03 -10.89 -9.73
CA ASN A 481 -6.49 -10.87 -9.75
C ASN A 481 -7.08 -10.15 -8.54
N THR A 482 -6.81 -10.63 -7.32
CA THR A 482 -7.52 -10.20 -6.10
C THR A 482 -7.48 -8.70 -5.87
N THR A 483 -8.58 -8.11 -5.41
CA THR A 483 -8.71 -6.66 -5.22
C THR A 483 -7.78 -6.17 -4.10
N VAL A 484 -7.13 -5.03 -4.29
CA VAL A 484 -6.24 -4.44 -3.28
C VAL A 484 -6.94 -3.27 -2.59
N TYR A 485 -6.96 -3.30 -1.27
CA TYR A 485 -7.53 -2.28 -0.39
C TYR A 485 -6.38 -1.54 0.26
N PHE A 486 -6.48 -0.21 0.32
CA PHE A 486 -5.45 0.63 0.92
C PHE A 486 -6.09 1.73 1.75
N GLU A 487 -5.51 2.02 2.92
CA GLU A 487 -6.01 3.02 3.84
C GLU A 487 -5.27 4.37 3.66
N PRO A 488 -5.93 5.50 3.89
CA PRO A 488 -5.23 6.76 4.14
C PRO A 488 -4.45 6.70 5.46
N ASP A 489 -3.63 7.71 5.74
CA ASP A 489 -2.99 7.82 7.04
C ASP A 489 -4.00 7.96 8.19
N ALA A 490 -3.65 7.43 9.36
CA ALA A 490 -4.53 7.35 10.53
C ALA A 490 -5.06 8.72 11.01
N ASP A 491 -4.41 9.84 10.67
CA ASP A 491 -4.90 11.17 11.02
C ASP A 491 -6.22 11.48 10.30
N THR A 492 -6.49 10.88 9.13
CA THR A 492 -7.77 11.06 8.42
C THR A 492 -8.98 10.62 9.23
N ASN A 493 -8.80 9.73 10.22
CA ASN A 493 -9.83 9.34 11.19
C ASN A 493 -10.29 10.53 12.06
N LEU A 494 -9.54 11.63 12.09
CA LEU A 494 -9.92 12.90 12.74
C LEU A 494 -10.70 13.86 11.83
N GLY A 495 -10.97 13.46 10.58
CA GLY A 495 -11.67 14.27 9.57
C GLY A 495 -10.76 15.10 8.66
N PHE A 496 -9.45 14.85 8.66
CA PHE A 496 -8.55 15.47 7.70
C PHE A 496 -8.78 14.93 6.27
N PRO A 497 -8.52 15.72 5.22
CA PRO A 497 -8.64 15.25 3.84
C PRO A 497 -7.66 14.11 3.53
N VAL A 498 -8.06 13.23 2.61
CA VAL A 498 -7.17 12.18 2.07
C VAL A 498 -6.19 12.83 1.10
N TYR A 499 -4.89 12.75 1.42
CA TYR A 499 -3.79 13.34 0.62
C TYR A 499 -2.95 12.32 -0.14
N LEU A 500 -3.40 11.06 -0.21
CA LEU A 500 -2.74 10.03 -1.02
C LEU A 500 -2.58 10.46 -2.48
N GLY A 501 -1.52 9.99 -3.13
CA GLY A 501 -1.33 10.06 -4.56
C GLY A 501 -2.07 8.93 -5.28
N THR A 502 -1.82 8.72 -6.56
CA THR A 502 -2.44 7.60 -7.30
C THR A 502 -1.76 6.29 -6.94
N ILE A 503 -2.57 5.29 -6.55
CA ILE A 503 -2.14 3.89 -6.46
C ILE A 503 -2.22 3.27 -7.86
N ASP A 504 -1.12 2.72 -8.37
CA ASP A 504 -0.99 2.21 -9.74
C ASP A 504 -1.57 0.79 -9.90
N ASP A 505 -2.80 0.59 -9.43
CA ASP A 505 -3.51 -0.67 -9.55
C ASP A 505 -4.93 -0.47 -10.10
N PRO A 506 -5.30 -1.16 -11.22
CA PRO A 506 -6.61 -1.01 -11.85
C PRO A 506 -7.73 -1.78 -11.12
N ASN A 507 -7.44 -2.52 -10.05
CA ASN A 507 -8.38 -3.28 -9.25
C ASN A 507 -8.21 -2.98 -7.75
N SER A 508 -8.35 -1.70 -7.41
CA SER A 508 -8.10 -1.20 -6.07
C SER A 508 -9.30 -0.46 -5.46
N VAL A 509 -9.37 -0.44 -4.13
CA VAL A 509 -10.44 0.18 -3.34
C VAL A 509 -9.82 1.03 -2.24
N LEU A 510 -10.31 2.27 -2.07
CA LEU A 510 -9.97 3.07 -0.89
C LEU A 510 -10.70 2.45 0.32
N SER A 511 -9.94 2.00 1.30
CA SER A 511 -10.45 1.60 2.61
C SER A 511 -10.34 2.77 3.57
N TYR A 512 -11.34 3.03 4.42
CA TYR A 512 -11.27 4.15 5.38
C TYR A 512 -12.05 3.85 6.67
N HIS A 513 -11.68 4.49 7.78
CA HIS A 513 -12.36 4.33 9.06
C HIS A 513 -13.17 5.57 9.42
N ALA A 514 -14.34 5.39 10.03
CA ALA A 514 -15.20 6.50 10.45
C ALA A 514 -15.74 6.31 11.87
N TYR A 515 -14.95 6.72 12.87
CA TYR A 515 -15.32 6.63 14.28
C TYR A 515 -15.97 7.90 14.84
N ASP A 516 -17.08 7.75 15.56
CA ASP A 516 -17.81 8.82 16.26
C ASP A 516 -17.59 8.73 17.79
N TYR A 517 -16.38 8.99 18.27
CA TYR A 517 -16.02 8.79 19.68
C TYR A 517 -16.74 9.74 20.67
N VAL A 518 -16.82 11.02 20.34
CA VAL A 518 -17.32 12.07 21.25
C VAL A 518 -18.56 12.75 20.68
N SER A 519 -19.70 12.61 21.36
CA SER A 519 -20.89 13.40 21.03
C SER A 519 -20.74 14.86 21.48
N LEU A 520 -20.92 15.80 20.56
CA LEU A 520 -20.96 17.24 20.80
C LEU A 520 -22.40 17.79 20.81
N GLY A 521 -23.41 16.91 20.92
CA GLY A 521 -24.81 17.27 20.92
C GLY A 521 -25.26 17.84 19.55
N PRO A 522 -25.92 19.00 19.48
CA PRO A 522 -26.40 19.59 18.21
C PRO A 522 -25.28 19.94 17.21
N LEU A 523 -24.01 19.90 17.63
CA LEU A 523 -22.85 20.16 16.78
C LEU A 523 -22.34 18.89 16.08
N GLY A 524 -22.98 17.72 16.30
CA GLY A 524 -22.58 16.44 15.74
C GLY A 524 -21.65 15.65 16.68
N SER A 525 -20.74 14.90 16.09
CA SER A 525 -19.69 14.11 16.74
C SER A 525 -18.28 14.66 16.45
N PHE A 526 -17.31 14.27 17.27
CA PHE A 526 -15.90 14.37 16.96
C PHE A 526 -15.18 13.04 17.27
N PRO A 527 -14.45 12.46 16.30
CA PRO A 527 -14.44 12.80 14.88
C PRO A 527 -15.84 12.73 14.25
N ASN A 528 -16.00 13.23 13.02
CA ASN A 528 -17.30 13.36 12.36
C ASN A 528 -17.39 12.41 11.16
N ALA A 529 -18.13 11.31 11.30
CA ALA A 529 -18.24 10.28 10.27
C ALA A 529 -18.73 10.79 8.90
N GLN A 530 -19.61 11.81 8.87
CA GLN A 530 -20.05 12.42 7.62
C GLN A 530 -18.89 13.11 6.88
N LEU A 531 -18.11 13.94 7.58
CA LEU A 531 -16.96 14.62 6.98
C LEU A 531 -15.92 13.62 6.46
N ILE A 532 -15.66 12.56 7.23
CA ILE A 532 -14.70 11.52 6.85
C ILE A 532 -15.18 10.79 5.58
N SER A 533 -16.45 10.37 5.55
CA SER A 533 -17.03 9.70 4.38
C SER A 533 -17.08 10.60 3.14
N ASP A 534 -17.34 11.90 3.32
CA ASP A 534 -17.29 12.89 2.24
C ASP A 534 -15.85 13.05 1.69
N ASN A 535 -14.83 13.04 2.56
CA ASN A 535 -13.42 13.07 2.14
C ASN A 535 -13.03 11.81 1.37
N ALA A 536 -13.44 10.63 1.85
CA ALA A 536 -13.22 9.36 1.17
C ALA A 536 -13.90 9.34 -0.21
N GLN A 537 -15.14 9.81 -0.29
CA GLN A 537 -15.87 9.95 -1.55
C GLN A 537 -15.16 10.90 -2.53
N ALA A 538 -14.66 12.03 -2.05
CA ALA A 538 -13.96 13.00 -2.89
C ALA A 538 -12.69 12.42 -3.53
N TYR A 539 -11.90 11.68 -2.75
CA TYR A 539 -10.72 10.97 -3.25
C TYR A 539 -11.12 9.86 -4.24
N ALA A 540 -12.02 8.96 -3.84
CA ALA A 540 -12.46 7.84 -4.68
C ALA A 540 -13.01 8.32 -6.05
N ALA A 541 -13.77 9.41 -6.06
CA ALA A 541 -14.27 10.02 -7.29
C ALA A 541 -13.16 10.66 -8.16
N ALA A 542 -12.13 11.25 -7.54
CA ALA A 542 -11.01 11.84 -8.26
C ALA A 542 -10.13 10.76 -8.94
N HIS A 543 -10.07 9.57 -8.36
CA HIS A 543 -9.27 8.44 -8.86
C HIS A 543 -10.08 7.40 -9.64
N GLY A 544 -11.42 7.49 -9.62
CA GLY A 544 -12.29 6.58 -10.37
C GLY A 544 -12.34 5.17 -9.79
N ILE A 545 -12.20 5.03 -8.48
CA ILE A 545 -12.20 3.77 -7.73
C ILE A 545 -13.36 3.72 -6.73
N PRO A 546 -13.72 2.53 -6.19
CA PRO A 546 -14.66 2.42 -5.07
C PRO A 546 -14.05 2.90 -3.75
N ALA A 547 -14.91 3.16 -2.77
CA ALA A 547 -14.52 3.30 -1.37
C ALA A 547 -15.32 2.30 -0.50
N PHE A 548 -14.70 1.87 0.60
CA PHE A 548 -15.23 0.92 1.56
C PHE A 548 -14.88 1.35 2.98
N MET A 549 -15.85 1.34 3.90
CA MET A 549 -15.63 1.73 5.29
C MET A 549 -15.21 0.52 6.11
N SER A 550 -13.90 0.23 6.19
CA SER A 550 -13.36 -0.98 6.82
C SER A 550 -13.54 -1.02 8.34
N GLU A 551 -13.67 0.13 8.99
CA GLU A 551 -13.99 0.19 10.42
C GLU A 551 -14.88 1.38 10.79
N PHE A 552 -15.78 1.11 11.71
CA PHE A 552 -16.58 2.09 12.45
C PHE A 552 -17.20 1.37 13.66
N GLY A 553 -17.90 2.10 14.53
CA GLY A 553 -18.58 1.49 15.67
C GLY A 553 -17.70 1.43 16.90
N GLY A 554 -17.45 0.23 17.44
CA GLY A 554 -16.81 0.03 18.74
C GLY A 554 -17.69 0.53 19.89
N SER A 555 -19.01 0.34 19.78
CA SER A 555 -19.95 0.94 20.72
C SER A 555 -21.26 0.15 20.80
N SER A 556 -21.91 0.19 21.96
CA SER A 556 -23.30 -0.26 22.11
C SER A 556 -24.34 0.87 22.00
N ASP A 557 -23.90 2.09 21.63
CA ASP A 557 -24.77 3.22 21.37
C ASP A 557 -25.25 3.21 19.91
N SER A 558 -26.46 2.70 19.69
CA SER A 558 -27.08 2.62 18.36
C SER A 558 -27.09 3.94 17.59
N ALA A 559 -27.17 5.09 18.25
CA ALA A 559 -27.18 6.37 17.56
C ALA A 559 -25.82 6.72 16.95
N ARG A 560 -24.72 6.24 17.55
CA ARG A 560 -23.37 6.42 17.02
C ARG A 560 -23.10 5.48 15.85
N ILE A 561 -23.52 4.22 15.99
CA ILE A 561 -23.43 3.23 14.90
C ILE A 561 -24.18 3.76 13.67
N ILE A 562 -25.44 4.17 13.83
CA ILE A 562 -26.26 4.75 12.75
C ILE A 562 -25.62 6.02 12.19
N GLY A 563 -25.05 6.87 13.05
CA GLY A 563 -24.35 8.10 12.63
C GLY A 563 -23.17 7.87 11.68
N SER A 564 -22.58 6.67 11.69
CA SER A 564 -21.52 6.27 10.75
C SER A 564 -22.07 5.49 9.54
N MET A 565 -23.10 4.66 9.73
CA MET A 565 -23.78 3.96 8.62
C MET A 565 -24.48 4.91 7.66
N ASP A 566 -25.17 5.95 8.16
CA ASP A 566 -25.94 6.89 7.35
C ASP A 566 -25.08 7.58 6.27
N PRO A 567 -23.88 8.14 6.58
CA PRO A 567 -22.96 8.65 5.57
C PRO A 567 -22.50 7.60 4.55
N ALA A 568 -22.23 6.36 4.98
CA ALA A 568 -21.82 5.30 4.06
C ALA A 568 -22.96 4.95 3.09
N ASP A 569 -24.19 4.83 3.58
CA ASP A 569 -25.39 4.58 2.78
C ASP A 569 -25.67 5.72 1.77
N GLN A 570 -25.47 6.98 2.18
CA GLN A 570 -25.61 8.15 1.28
C GLN A 570 -24.68 8.05 0.06
N HIS A 571 -23.48 7.50 0.25
CA HIS A 571 -22.49 7.31 -0.81
C HIS A 571 -22.56 5.91 -1.46
N MET A 572 -23.40 5.02 -0.92
CA MET A 572 -23.54 3.61 -1.30
C MET A 572 -22.26 2.81 -1.09
N PHE A 573 -21.54 3.10 -0.01
CA PHE A 573 -20.34 2.37 0.40
C PHE A 573 -20.73 1.16 1.25
N GLY A 574 -19.99 0.06 1.05
CA GLY A 574 -20.01 -1.06 1.98
C GLY A 574 -19.24 -0.75 3.25
N TRP A 575 -19.40 -1.58 4.29
CA TRP A 575 -18.75 -1.40 5.57
C TRP A 575 -18.53 -2.70 6.35
N THR A 576 -17.56 -2.66 7.27
CA THR A 576 -17.36 -3.67 8.33
C THR A 576 -17.34 -2.99 9.69
N GLU A 577 -18.20 -3.44 10.60
CA GLU A 577 -18.27 -2.88 11.96
C GLU A 577 -17.18 -3.46 12.87
N TRP A 578 -16.66 -2.64 13.77
CA TRP A 578 -15.76 -3.06 14.86
C TRP A 578 -16.59 -3.35 16.12
N SER A 579 -16.77 -4.59 16.57
CA SER A 579 -16.23 -5.83 16.00
C SER A 579 -17.09 -7.07 16.30
N TYR A 580 -16.77 -8.22 15.69
CA TYR A 580 -17.47 -9.48 15.95
C TYR A 580 -17.40 -9.87 17.44
N THR A 581 -16.24 -9.69 18.07
CA THR A 581 -16.00 -10.05 19.46
C THR A 581 -14.83 -9.25 20.03
N GLY A 582 -14.88 -8.92 21.32
CA GLY A 582 -13.75 -8.35 22.06
C GLY A 582 -12.80 -9.42 22.64
N VAL A 583 -13.05 -10.71 22.43
CA VAL A 583 -12.16 -11.78 22.91
C VAL A 583 -10.86 -11.77 22.13
N GLY A 584 -9.77 -11.44 22.83
CA GLY A 584 -8.43 -11.37 22.24
C GLY A 584 -8.07 -9.99 21.70
N ASP A 585 -8.95 -9.00 21.84
CA ASP A 585 -8.62 -7.59 21.57
C ASP A 585 -7.90 -6.98 22.80
N ILE A 586 -6.77 -6.32 22.54
CA ILE A 586 -5.92 -5.68 23.55
C ILE A 586 -5.71 -4.18 23.30
N THR A 587 -6.24 -3.65 22.19
CA THR A 587 -5.95 -2.30 21.66
C THR A 587 -7.20 -1.58 21.17
N THR A 588 -8.33 -1.74 21.88
CA THR A 588 -9.57 -1.00 21.62
C THR A 588 -9.77 0.20 22.55
N PHE A 589 -10.53 1.20 22.10
CA PHE A 589 -10.98 2.32 22.94
C PHE A 589 -12.14 1.93 23.86
N ALA A 590 -12.98 0.99 23.42
CA ALA A 590 -14.20 0.60 24.12
C ALA A 590 -13.95 -0.61 25.05
N PRO A 591 -14.77 -0.81 26.09
CA PRO A 591 -14.78 -2.09 26.79
C PRO A 591 -15.10 -3.25 25.82
N PRO A 592 -14.51 -4.45 25.98
CA PRO A 592 -14.75 -5.59 25.10
C PRO A 592 -16.22 -5.97 24.93
N GLU A 593 -17.03 -5.76 25.96
CA GLU A 593 -18.48 -6.00 25.91
C GLU A 593 -19.27 -4.93 25.14
N GLU A 594 -18.72 -3.73 24.92
CA GLU A 594 -19.41 -2.66 24.20
C GLU A 594 -19.20 -2.75 22.69
N GLU A 595 -18.04 -3.23 22.24
CA GLU A 595 -17.70 -3.42 20.83
C GLU A 595 -18.22 -4.75 20.25
N ALA A 596 -18.43 -5.77 21.09
CA ALA A 596 -18.75 -7.11 20.61
C ALA A 596 -20.19 -7.23 20.09
N LEU A 597 -20.33 -7.80 18.88
CA LEU A 597 -21.59 -8.37 18.41
C LEU A 597 -21.90 -9.71 19.10
N VAL A 598 -20.88 -10.55 19.29
CA VAL A 598 -20.91 -11.84 20.00
C VAL A 598 -19.87 -11.84 21.13
N TYR A 599 -20.33 -12.04 22.36
CA TYR A 599 -19.50 -11.82 23.55
C TYR A 599 -18.43 -12.89 23.75
N ASP A 600 -18.75 -14.16 23.49
CA ASP A 600 -17.84 -15.30 23.62
C ASP A 600 -18.05 -16.27 22.44
N PRO A 601 -17.16 -16.28 21.42
CA PRO A 601 -17.27 -17.17 20.28
C PRO A 601 -17.15 -18.66 20.64
N SER A 602 -16.67 -19.01 21.84
CA SER A 602 -16.64 -20.41 22.29
C SER A 602 -18.01 -20.96 22.68
N LEU A 603 -19.03 -20.10 22.74
CA LEU A 603 -20.42 -20.42 23.00
C LEU A 603 -21.25 -20.19 21.72
N PRO A 604 -22.37 -20.92 21.53
CA PRO A 604 -23.26 -20.65 20.40
C PRO A 604 -23.68 -19.17 20.32
N PRO A 605 -23.71 -18.55 19.14
CA PRO A 605 -24.06 -17.14 18.94
C PRO A 605 -25.59 -16.94 19.03
N GLU A 606 -26.17 -17.23 20.19
CA GLU A 606 -27.59 -17.10 20.47
C GLU A 606 -27.86 -16.54 21.87
N GLY A 607 -29.09 -16.05 22.08
CA GLY A 607 -29.58 -15.62 23.38
C GLY A 607 -28.70 -14.53 24.02
N ASP A 608 -28.30 -14.76 25.27
CA ASP A 608 -27.52 -13.80 26.06
C ASP A 608 -26.07 -13.63 25.57
N ASN A 609 -25.60 -14.48 24.64
CA ASN A 609 -24.26 -14.37 24.05
C ASN A 609 -24.20 -13.33 22.91
N VAL A 610 -25.34 -12.82 22.46
CA VAL A 610 -25.43 -11.88 21.34
C VAL A 610 -25.86 -10.51 21.83
N ASN A 611 -25.13 -9.48 21.41
CA ASN A 611 -25.56 -8.10 21.57
C ASN A 611 -26.74 -7.82 20.64
N THR A 612 -27.94 -8.18 21.07
CA THR A 612 -29.16 -8.11 20.25
C THR A 612 -29.49 -6.68 19.82
N ALA A 613 -29.08 -5.67 20.60
CA ALA A 613 -29.28 -4.27 20.25
C ALA A 613 -28.39 -3.84 19.08
N ASN A 614 -27.10 -4.19 19.12
CA ASN A 614 -26.19 -3.95 17.99
C ASN A 614 -26.60 -4.78 16.77
N LEU A 615 -26.94 -6.06 16.96
CA LEU A 615 -27.42 -6.92 15.87
C LEU A 615 -28.62 -6.27 15.14
N LYS A 616 -29.61 -5.80 15.89
CA LYS A 616 -30.77 -5.12 15.30
C LYS A 616 -30.41 -3.79 14.62
N THR A 617 -29.35 -3.12 15.06
CA THR A 617 -28.90 -1.85 14.45
C THR A 617 -28.16 -2.11 13.14
N LEU A 618 -27.31 -3.14 13.11
CA LEU A 618 -26.41 -3.46 12.00
C LEU A 618 -27.08 -4.32 10.91
N ALA A 619 -27.92 -5.30 11.29
CA ALA A 619 -28.59 -6.19 10.36
C ALA A 619 -29.82 -5.53 9.72
N GLN A 620 -29.62 -4.38 9.07
CA GLN A 620 -30.64 -3.71 8.25
C GLN A 620 -30.76 -4.40 6.87
N PRO A 621 -31.92 -4.37 6.22
CA PRO A 621 -32.04 -4.81 4.83
C PRO A 621 -31.21 -3.90 3.90
N TYR A 622 -30.55 -4.50 2.91
CA TYR A 622 -29.72 -3.78 1.93
C TYR A 622 -29.57 -4.60 0.63
N PRO A 623 -29.21 -3.98 -0.51
CA PRO A 623 -29.03 -4.70 -1.76
C PRO A 623 -27.65 -5.37 -1.82
N GLN A 624 -27.59 -6.68 -1.58
CA GLN A 624 -26.33 -7.44 -1.58
C GLN A 624 -25.69 -7.51 -2.97
N VAL A 625 -26.49 -7.85 -4.00
CA VAL A 625 -26.01 -8.03 -5.37
C VAL A 625 -27.06 -7.48 -6.33
N THR A 626 -26.66 -6.59 -7.23
CA THR A 626 -27.56 -5.88 -8.14
C THR A 626 -27.20 -6.17 -9.60
N SER A 627 -28.13 -6.78 -10.34
CA SER A 627 -28.07 -6.88 -11.80
C SER A 627 -28.43 -5.54 -12.46
N GLY A 628 -27.61 -4.53 -12.19
CA GLY A 628 -27.87 -3.15 -12.53
C GLY A 628 -26.93 -2.20 -11.79
N THR A 629 -27.26 -0.91 -11.81
CA THR A 629 -26.52 0.12 -11.08
C THR A 629 -27.43 0.72 -9.99
N PRO A 630 -27.09 0.59 -8.70
CA PRO A 630 -27.83 1.21 -7.61
C PRO A 630 -27.96 2.73 -7.79
N GLN A 631 -29.14 3.27 -7.45
CA GLN A 631 -29.42 4.71 -7.51
C GLN A 631 -29.73 5.31 -6.13
N SER A 632 -30.39 4.55 -5.26
CA SER A 632 -30.67 4.92 -3.87
C SER A 632 -31.22 3.74 -3.08
N TRP A 633 -30.91 3.65 -1.78
CA TRP A 633 -31.69 2.89 -0.82
C TRP A 633 -31.89 3.66 0.48
N SER A 634 -32.89 3.28 1.27
CA SER A 634 -32.99 3.66 2.68
C SER A 634 -33.74 2.60 3.48
N PHE A 635 -33.52 2.57 4.79
CA PHE A 635 -34.30 1.76 5.72
C PHE A 635 -34.83 2.64 6.86
N ASP A 636 -36.10 3.00 6.77
CA ASP A 636 -36.74 3.94 7.69
C ASP A 636 -38.07 3.37 8.19
N ASP A 637 -38.33 3.48 9.50
CA ASP A 637 -39.60 3.07 10.13
C ASP A 637 -40.05 1.64 9.76
N GLY A 638 -39.11 0.71 9.56
CA GLY A 638 -39.38 -0.69 9.20
C GLY A 638 -39.76 -0.91 7.73
N ALA A 639 -39.50 0.08 6.88
CA ALA A 639 -39.66 0.02 5.43
C ALA A 639 -38.28 0.20 4.75
N PHE A 640 -37.92 -0.75 3.90
CA PHE A 640 -36.76 -0.65 3.02
C PHE A 640 -37.21 -0.22 1.63
N ASP A 641 -36.67 0.87 1.11
CA ASP A 641 -36.92 1.38 -0.23
C ASP A 641 -35.63 1.29 -1.05
N TYR A 642 -35.70 0.70 -2.23
CA TYR A 642 -34.53 0.52 -3.10
C TYR A 642 -34.86 0.76 -4.57
N THR A 643 -34.07 1.60 -5.23
CA THR A 643 -34.16 1.87 -6.67
C THR A 643 -32.83 1.62 -7.36
N TYR A 644 -32.88 0.93 -8.50
CA TYR A 644 -31.72 0.72 -9.36
C TYR A 644 -32.07 0.74 -10.85
N SER A 645 -31.10 1.18 -11.65
CA SER A 645 -31.15 1.08 -13.11
C SER A 645 -30.76 -0.32 -13.55
N THR A 646 -31.35 -0.84 -14.64
CA THR A 646 -30.90 -2.10 -15.27
C THR A 646 -29.59 -1.95 -16.05
N GLN A 647 -29.05 -0.74 -16.16
CA GLN A 647 -27.78 -0.46 -16.81
C GLN A 647 -26.61 -1.07 -16.04
N ARG A 648 -25.64 -1.64 -16.78
CA ARG A 648 -24.37 -2.12 -16.24
C ARG A 648 -23.50 -0.96 -15.76
N ALA A 649 -22.75 -1.16 -14.68
CA ALA A 649 -21.89 -0.15 -14.08
C ALA A 649 -20.79 0.37 -15.03
N ASP A 650 -20.32 -0.47 -15.95
CA ASP A 650 -19.33 -0.14 -16.98
C ASP A 650 -19.92 0.65 -18.18
N GLY A 651 -21.24 0.85 -18.20
CA GLY A 651 -21.95 1.52 -19.29
C GLY A 651 -22.10 0.70 -20.58
N THR A 652 -21.75 -0.59 -20.60
CA THR A 652 -21.76 -1.43 -21.82
C THR A 652 -23.16 -1.87 -22.28
N GLY A 653 -24.20 -1.50 -21.54
CA GLY A 653 -25.59 -1.75 -21.89
C GLY A 653 -26.43 -2.03 -20.66
N ASN A 654 -27.52 -2.78 -20.85
CA ASN A 654 -28.39 -3.22 -19.75
C ASN A 654 -28.22 -4.72 -19.51
N PHE A 655 -28.49 -5.15 -18.28
CA PHE A 655 -28.74 -6.54 -17.97
C PHE A 655 -29.96 -7.06 -18.73
N ALA A 656 -29.97 -8.36 -19.03
CA ALA A 656 -31.08 -8.98 -19.74
C ALA A 656 -32.33 -9.06 -18.84
N ALA A 657 -33.52 -9.09 -19.45
CA ALA A 657 -34.74 -9.39 -18.72
C ALA A 657 -34.61 -10.73 -17.98
N GLY A 658 -35.13 -10.79 -16.75
CA GLY A 658 -34.98 -11.93 -15.86
C GLY A 658 -33.65 -11.99 -15.12
N SER A 659 -32.73 -11.03 -15.30
CA SER A 659 -31.53 -10.95 -14.46
C SER A 659 -31.92 -10.67 -13.02
N GLU A 660 -31.23 -11.33 -12.09
CA GLU A 660 -31.61 -11.42 -10.68
C GLU A 660 -30.81 -10.45 -9.81
N THR A 661 -31.51 -9.77 -8.89
CA THR A 661 -30.97 -8.91 -7.85
C THR A 661 -31.32 -9.51 -6.49
N THR A 662 -30.35 -9.57 -5.58
CA THR A 662 -30.50 -10.14 -4.24
C THR A 662 -30.45 -9.04 -3.18
N ILE A 663 -31.46 -9.03 -2.30
CA ILE A 663 -31.63 -8.07 -1.21
C ILE A 663 -31.63 -8.87 0.10
N ALA A 664 -30.82 -8.46 1.07
CA ALA A 664 -30.86 -9.03 2.42
C ALA A 664 -32.16 -8.61 3.12
N THR A 665 -32.84 -9.55 3.74
CA THR A 665 -34.06 -9.32 4.53
C THR A 665 -33.95 -10.01 5.90
N PRO A 666 -33.09 -9.50 6.82
CA PRO A 666 -32.77 -10.17 8.07
C PRO A 666 -34.01 -10.40 8.95
N ALA A 667 -34.11 -11.58 9.55
CA ALA A 667 -35.27 -11.97 10.35
C ALA A 667 -35.46 -11.08 11.60
N VAL A 668 -34.37 -10.51 12.14
CA VAL A 668 -34.41 -9.58 13.27
C VAL A 668 -35.19 -8.30 12.98
N GLN A 669 -35.24 -7.86 11.71
CA GLN A 669 -36.04 -6.72 11.25
C GLN A 669 -37.47 -7.11 10.91
N PHE A 670 -37.67 -8.36 10.46
CA PHE A 670 -38.95 -8.87 9.98
C PHE A 670 -39.42 -10.12 10.78
N PRO A 671 -39.58 -10.05 12.11
CA PRO A 671 -39.89 -11.21 12.94
C PRO A 671 -41.27 -11.82 12.68
N HIS A 672 -42.13 -11.10 11.96
CA HIS A 672 -43.47 -11.54 11.53
C HIS A 672 -43.58 -11.65 10.00
N GLY A 673 -42.44 -11.71 9.31
CA GLY A 673 -42.33 -11.63 7.86
C GLY A 673 -42.50 -10.22 7.31
N TYR A 674 -42.47 -10.11 5.98
CA TYR A 674 -42.55 -8.85 5.27
C TYR A 674 -43.49 -8.93 4.05
N GLN A 675 -43.83 -7.76 3.51
CA GLN A 675 -44.49 -7.56 2.22
C GLN A 675 -43.50 -6.92 1.26
N VAL A 676 -43.63 -7.23 -0.03
CA VAL A 676 -42.80 -6.66 -1.09
C VAL A 676 -43.71 -6.08 -2.17
N THR A 677 -43.44 -4.83 -2.56
CA THR A 677 -43.96 -4.23 -3.78
C THR A 677 -42.81 -4.02 -4.75
N VAL A 678 -42.98 -4.42 -6.02
CA VAL A 678 -41.95 -4.25 -7.05
C VAL A 678 -42.55 -3.58 -8.28
N THR A 679 -41.85 -2.58 -8.82
CA THR A 679 -42.13 -2.01 -10.15
C THR A 679 -40.92 -2.25 -11.05
N GLY A 680 -41.15 -2.66 -12.30
CA GLY A 680 -40.08 -2.98 -13.25
C GLY A 680 -39.43 -4.36 -13.05
N GLY A 681 -39.97 -5.17 -12.15
CA GLY A 681 -39.53 -6.53 -11.87
C GLY A 681 -40.57 -7.29 -11.03
N HIS A 682 -40.23 -8.51 -10.64
CA HIS A 682 -41.08 -9.36 -9.81
C HIS A 682 -40.26 -10.25 -8.87
N VAL A 683 -40.86 -10.62 -7.73
CA VAL A 683 -40.24 -11.51 -6.73
C VAL A 683 -40.17 -12.94 -7.28
N VAL A 684 -38.99 -13.57 -7.21
CA VAL A 684 -38.78 -14.97 -7.61
C VAL A 684 -38.36 -15.88 -6.45
N SER A 685 -37.96 -15.30 -5.31
CA SER A 685 -37.65 -16.06 -4.10
C SER A 685 -38.91 -16.55 -3.37
N ALA A 686 -38.75 -17.53 -2.48
CA ALA A 686 -39.81 -17.95 -1.59
C ALA A 686 -40.24 -16.83 -0.61
N PRO A 687 -41.50 -16.81 -0.13
CA PRO A 687 -41.95 -15.84 0.85
C PRO A 687 -41.13 -15.89 2.15
N ASN A 688 -40.82 -14.71 2.73
CA ASN A 688 -40.14 -14.55 4.01
C ASN A 688 -38.75 -15.23 4.11
N THR A 689 -38.02 -15.32 2.99
CA THR A 689 -36.61 -15.73 3.02
C THR A 689 -35.73 -14.59 3.55
N THR A 690 -34.50 -14.89 3.99
CA THR A 690 -33.50 -13.88 4.37
C THR A 690 -32.75 -13.29 3.16
N LYS A 691 -32.93 -13.86 1.97
CA LYS A 691 -32.36 -13.39 0.70
C LYS A 691 -33.48 -13.20 -0.34
N LEU A 692 -34.10 -12.03 -0.34
CA LEU A 692 -35.14 -11.66 -1.30
C LEU A 692 -34.54 -11.53 -2.70
N VAL A 693 -35.10 -12.24 -3.70
CA VAL A 693 -34.61 -12.20 -5.08
C VAL A 693 -35.65 -11.57 -6.00
N ILE A 694 -35.22 -10.54 -6.74
CA ILE A 694 -36.03 -9.79 -7.71
C ILE A 694 -35.49 -10.05 -9.12
N ALA A 695 -36.35 -10.52 -10.02
CA ALA A 695 -36.04 -10.63 -11.44
C ALA A 695 -36.56 -9.39 -12.19
N SER A 696 -35.73 -8.80 -13.05
CA SER A 696 -36.12 -7.66 -13.88
C SER A 696 -37.14 -8.03 -14.97
N ASP A 697 -38.11 -7.16 -15.23
CA ASP A 697 -39.12 -7.36 -16.28
C ASP A 697 -38.57 -7.02 -17.68
N GLU A 698 -39.21 -7.55 -18.72
CA GLU A 698 -38.86 -7.23 -20.10
C GLU A 698 -39.08 -5.74 -20.40
N GLY A 699 -38.02 -5.07 -20.86
CA GLY A 699 -38.06 -3.65 -21.24
C GLY A 699 -38.02 -2.67 -20.07
N ALA A 700 -37.87 -3.14 -18.83
CA ALA A 700 -37.64 -2.28 -17.68
C ALA A 700 -36.29 -1.56 -17.82
N SER A 701 -36.28 -0.24 -17.64
CA SER A 701 -35.04 0.54 -17.53
C SER A 701 -34.60 0.71 -16.07
N GLU A 702 -35.55 0.61 -15.15
CA GLU A 702 -35.39 0.88 -13.71
C GLU A 702 -36.29 -0.10 -12.95
N VAL A 703 -35.83 -0.51 -11.77
CA VAL A 703 -36.57 -1.37 -10.84
C VAL A 703 -36.66 -0.67 -9.50
N HIS A 704 -37.87 -0.64 -8.93
CA HIS A 704 -38.14 -0.09 -7.60
C HIS A 704 -38.72 -1.18 -6.71
N VAL A 705 -38.12 -1.36 -5.54
CA VAL A 705 -38.49 -2.39 -4.56
C VAL A 705 -38.79 -1.71 -3.24
N VAL A 706 -39.94 -2.04 -2.65
CA VAL A 706 -40.30 -1.62 -1.29
C VAL A 706 -40.60 -2.86 -0.45
N VAL A 707 -39.85 -3.05 0.63
CA VAL A 707 -40.06 -4.13 1.61
C VAL A 707 -40.58 -3.54 2.91
N THR A 708 -41.74 -3.98 3.40
CA THR A 708 -42.34 -3.48 4.65
C THR A 708 -42.61 -4.59 5.63
N ALA A 709 -42.38 -4.35 6.92
CA ALA A 709 -42.70 -5.32 7.97
C ALA A 709 -44.21 -5.62 8.03
N ASN A 710 -44.57 -6.89 8.22
CA ASN A 710 -45.96 -7.29 8.44
C ASN A 710 -46.43 -6.88 9.84
N PRO A 711 -47.49 -6.06 9.99
CA PRO A 711 -47.94 -5.61 11.30
C PRO A 711 -48.54 -6.75 12.17
N ASP A 712 -49.15 -7.76 11.54
CA ASP A 712 -50.07 -8.69 12.22
C ASP A 712 -49.85 -10.19 11.92
N GLY A 713 -48.80 -10.56 11.16
CA GLY A 713 -48.58 -11.95 10.72
C GLY A 713 -49.67 -12.51 9.79
N SER A 714 -50.43 -11.65 9.11
CA SER A 714 -51.43 -12.03 8.11
C SER A 714 -50.77 -12.58 6.83
N ALA A 715 -51.49 -13.42 6.09
CA ALA A 715 -50.95 -14.10 4.91
C ALA A 715 -50.41 -13.10 3.87
N VAL A 716 -49.16 -13.32 3.47
CA VAL A 716 -48.40 -12.53 2.50
C VAL A 716 -49.20 -12.36 1.20
N THR A 717 -49.34 -11.12 0.74
CA THR A 717 -49.83 -10.82 -0.62
C THR A 717 -48.65 -10.25 -1.39
N THR A 718 -48.07 -11.03 -2.31
CA THR A 718 -47.20 -10.48 -3.36
C THR A 718 -48.10 -9.76 -4.35
N VAL A 719 -47.88 -8.45 -4.55
CA VAL A 719 -48.60 -7.64 -5.54
C VAL A 719 -47.61 -7.12 -6.56
#